data_AF-A0A812XUE9-F1
#
_entry.id   AF-A0A812XUE9-F1
#
_cell.length_a   1.000
_cell.length_b   1.000
_cell.length_c   1.000
_cell.angle_alpha   90.00
_cell.angle_beta   90.00
_cell.angle_gamma   90.00
#
_symmetry.space_group_name_H-M   'P 1'
#
loop_
_entity.id
_entity.type
_entity.pdbx_description
1 polymer ?
#
loop_
_entity_poly.entity_id
_entity_poly.type
_entity_poly.pdbx_seq_one_letter_code
_entity_poly.pdbx_strand_id
1 'polypeptide(L)'
;MQTGKVPINLRRFMDYLGQDHLTGVLYGLVNLIVCVPSLVSYAHIVFPQAEFLQYMPAIVKIYFLSSAVMQLAMTLLSSIVFSIGQIQDVGLIFLAGMVRNIVHWGRLSSLSPAVLVTTGLWQCLSSTVIVGIGLIVVGCSKVSQYIQMLPLPVVGGYLGYIGYFCLAAGLSIGTGREVNGPETLLQLLDPALHLKLLLLSGMTLAMLLVHFQVKHFLGMPVLLMLLPVLFFVAAAAVGTSVEECRELGLLPYPRPEPDMKDFFDLFSPSRVQGQMLKMNAVKDASATGFPIVRLFVAHESSGRIPDRSQVSHSDDSGPSTTDVRLAAELQNLVRVPRQKWPKGSTRKLFEWHIPYPRMVTSSLGPAYEPVDGQEETCSNHEFVPIGEIPQVEETWAYWDTEYGMQNEWGLSIGESTGTGMTVGWPATPDKPWGFCRVGIEDLTKLAMERCRTARCAVQTMGDIAVDQGFFSSDSGSPDKPAYSGSSEVLVVGDAEPGELWIFNVLTGRNNASAIWAAQRVPSNHVVAVGNSFTIRSLNLSDSENNLFSPGVTDLAVEKGWWHPSEAKFPGVFDFFGAYGYQPTAENTAIDDIASIRNLMAYYSGRRMWRIFSLLSPGEGEKLDPNLGNLPKTKNPYPPSVPAPRGSVTRSMVMNTLRDHYEGTPYDLTKGMAAGPHGTPNRGPITGIKGQWERAISMFRTAYSYVLEIRPNRRSITWFGYDAAHGTVWMPFYGSSPIPAPQMYTAHGLNMSTFNTDAAWWAFNLVNQYSDINFQLINGETRAKANEIELEAAKLVKVWEASVDSSGEEDDLAILAAKTNAYAEAKVQEWWKFAWYLIAKYGRCWPWYPWLTLPGSGMADDRRSREREEEKEEEQKQMLLLWL
;
A
#
# COMPACT_ATOMS: atom_id res chain seq x y z
N MET A 1 -22.61 -20.41 -33.33
CA MET A 1 -23.10 -21.73 -33.77
C MET A 1 -23.69 -22.48 -32.58
N GLN A 2 -24.70 -23.29 -32.86
CA GLN A 2 -25.69 -23.92 -31.98
C GLN A 2 -25.18 -24.51 -30.64
N THR A 3 -26.02 -24.36 -29.62
CA THR A 3 -26.01 -25.06 -28.33
C THR A 3 -26.23 -26.57 -28.54
N GLY A 4 -25.15 -27.29 -28.84
CA GLY A 4 -25.15 -28.75 -28.85
C GLY A 4 -24.95 -29.30 -27.44
N LYS A 5 -26.03 -29.81 -26.82
CA LYS A 5 -25.90 -30.83 -25.77
C LYS A 5 -25.12 -32.00 -26.39
N VAL A 6 -23.90 -32.27 -25.94
CA VAL A 6 -23.14 -33.44 -26.37
C VAL A 6 -23.69 -34.65 -25.60
N PRO A 7 -24.39 -35.59 -26.24
CA PRO A 7 -24.71 -36.85 -25.59
C PRO A 7 -23.42 -37.67 -25.46
N ILE A 8 -23.24 -38.35 -24.34
CA ILE A 8 -22.19 -39.35 -24.16
C ILE A 8 -22.39 -40.41 -25.25
N ASN A 9 -21.62 -40.31 -26.33
CA ASN A 9 -21.83 -41.12 -27.51
C ASN A 9 -21.07 -42.44 -27.35
N LEU A 10 -21.60 -43.35 -26.53
CA LEU A 10 -21.07 -44.71 -26.34
C LEU A 10 -20.80 -45.46 -27.66
N ARG A 11 -21.53 -45.11 -28.74
CA ARG A 11 -21.31 -45.65 -30.08
C ARG A 11 -19.92 -45.32 -30.63
N ARG A 12 -19.43 -44.09 -30.41
CA ARG A 12 -18.09 -43.67 -30.83
C ARG A 12 -16.99 -44.44 -30.10
N PHE A 13 -17.19 -44.74 -28.80
CA PHE A 13 -16.26 -45.54 -28.01
C PHE A 13 -16.13 -46.98 -28.55
N MET A 14 -17.23 -47.56 -29.05
CA MET A 14 -17.22 -48.88 -29.70
C MET A 14 -16.55 -48.88 -31.07
N ASP A 15 -16.61 -47.79 -31.83
CA ASP A 15 -15.94 -47.66 -33.13
C ASP A 15 -14.39 -47.60 -32.98
N TYR A 16 -13.87 -47.16 -31.83
CA TYR A 16 -12.42 -47.12 -31.53
C TYR A 16 -11.84 -48.42 -30.97
N LEU A 17 -12.69 -49.34 -30.49
CA LEU A 17 -12.28 -50.67 -30.04
C LEU A 17 -11.74 -51.56 -31.20
N GLY A 18 -11.71 -51.06 -32.44
CA GLY A 18 -11.17 -51.76 -33.61
C GLY A 18 -9.78 -51.32 -34.09
N GLN A 19 -9.11 -50.36 -33.43
CA GLN A 19 -7.79 -49.88 -33.85
C GLN A 19 -6.68 -50.20 -32.84
N ASP A 20 -5.70 -50.97 -33.32
CA ASP A 20 -4.36 -51.26 -32.78
C ASP A 20 -4.21 -51.21 -31.25
N HIS A 21 -4.89 -52.16 -30.58
CA HIS A 21 -4.84 -52.35 -29.12
C HIS A 21 -3.41 -52.40 -28.56
N LEU A 22 -2.45 -52.89 -29.35
CA LEU A 22 -1.04 -52.96 -28.98
C LEU A 22 -0.46 -51.57 -28.73
N THR A 23 -0.76 -50.62 -29.62
CA THR A 23 -0.34 -49.21 -29.49
C THR A 23 -0.97 -48.56 -28.26
N GLY A 24 -2.27 -48.80 -28.00
CA GLY A 24 -2.93 -48.32 -26.79
C GLY A 24 -2.32 -48.87 -25.49
N VAL A 25 -2.01 -50.16 -25.46
CA VAL A 25 -1.33 -50.81 -24.31
C VAL A 25 0.09 -50.26 -24.13
N LEU A 26 0.83 -50.06 -25.22
CA LEU A 26 2.18 -49.46 -25.19
C LEU A 26 2.16 -48.03 -24.64
N TYR A 27 1.22 -47.19 -25.08
CA TYR A 27 1.06 -45.84 -24.51
C TYR A 27 0.69 -45.87 -23.04
N GLY A 28 -0.21 -46.77 -22.63
CA GLY A 28 -0.57 -46.97 -21.23
C GLY A 28 0.64 -47.36 -20.37
N LEU A 29 1.48 -48.28 -20.86
CA LEU A 29 2.70 -48.71 -20.18
C LEU A 29 3.73 -47.58 -20.08
N VAL A 30 3.97 -46.84 -21.17
CA VAL A 30 4.88 -45.67 -21.16
C VAL A 30 4.40 -44.62 -20.16
N ASN A 31 3.10 -44.32 -20.17
CA ASN A 31 2.52 -43.34 -19.25
C ASN A 31 2.62 -43.81 -17.80
N LEU A 32 2.39 -45.09 -17.51
CA LEU A 32 2.56 -45.66 -16.18
C LEU A 32 4.00 -45.48 -15.67
N ILE A 33 5.00 -45.80 -16.50
CA ILE A 33 6.43 -45.71 -16.15
C ILE A 33 6.83 -44.26 -15.83
N VAL A 34 6.30 -43.29 -16.56
CA VAL A 34 6.63 -41.86 -16.37
C VAL A 34 5.84 -41.22 -15.23
N CYS A 35 4.55 -41.57 -15.07
CA CYS A 35 3.68 -40.93 -14.10
C CYS A 35 3.96 -41.35 -12.66
N VAL A 36 4.31 -42.62 -12.41
CA VAL A 36 4.47 -43.12 -11.04
C VAL A 36 5.57 -42.35 -10.29
N PRO A 37 6.80 -42.19 -10.81
CA PRO A 37 7.85 -41.40 -10.15
C PRO A 37 7.48 -39.92 -9.99
N SER A 38 6.79 -39.33 -10.98
CA SER A 38 6.36 -37.94 -10.95
C SER A 38 5.33 -37.68 -9.85
N LEU A 39 4.33 -38.55 -9.70
CA LEU A 39 3.29 -38.42 -8.67
C LEU A 39 3.84 -38.57 -7.24
N VAL A 40 4.81 -39.46 -7.05
CA VAL A 40 5.55 -39.57 -5.78
C VAL A 40 6.27 -38.26 -5.49
N SER A 41 6.97 -37.71 -6.48
CA SER A 41 7.68 -36.43 -6.35
C SER A 41 6.71 -35.30 -6.01
N TYR A 42 5.56 -35.21 -6.68
CA TYR A 42 4.57 -34.16 -6.44
C TYR A 42 4.01 -34.15 -5.02
N ALA A 43 3.77 -35.32 -4.44
CA ALA A 43 3.36 -35.43 -3.04
C ALA A 43 4.43 -34.85 -2.10
N HIS A 44 5.71 -35.15 -2.33
CA HIS A 44 6.81 -34.61 -1.54
C HIS A 44 7.05 -33.11 -1.76
N ILE A 45 6.75 -32.58 -2.95
CA ILE A 45 6.84 -31.15 -3.24
C ILE A 45 5.75 -30.35 -2.50
N VAL A 46 4.52 -30.87 -2.47
CA VAL A 46 3.38 -30.18 -1.84
C VAL A 46 3.40 -30.30 -0.31
N PHE A 47 3.87 -31.43 0.21
CA PHE A 47 3.87 -31.73 1.64
C PHE A 47 5.28 -31.98 2.20
N PRO A 48 6.22 -31.01 2.09
CA PRO A 48 7.61 -31.21 2.51
C PRO A 48 7.81 -31.17 4.03
N GLN A 49 6.82 -30.73 4.81
CA GLN A 49 6.96 -30.51 6.25
C GLN A 49 6.95 -31.81 7.06
N ALA A 50 7.68 -31.81 8.18
CA ALA A 50 7.90 -33.00 9.02
C ALA A 50 6.60 -33.67 9.50
N GLU A 51 5.54 -32.89 9.73
CA GLU A 51 4.23 -33.34 10.18
C GLU A 51 3.55 -34.32 9.21
N PHE A 52 3.85 -34.19 7.92
CA PHE A 52 3.29 -35.02 6.86
C PHE A 52 4.10 -36.28 6.58
N LEU A 53 5.35 -36.38 7.05
CA LEU A 53 6.24 -37.51 6.76
C LEU A 53 5.65 -38.86 7.19
N GLN A 54 4.90 -38.89 8.30
CA GLN A 54 4.22 -40.10 8.77
C GLN A 54 3.03 -40.52 7.91
N TYR A 55 2.43 -39.58 7.19
CA TYR A 55 1.27 -39.81 6.33
C TYR A 55 1.64 -39.89 4.85
N MET A 56 2.93 -39.69 4.49
CA MET A 56 3.41 -39.71 3.10
C MET A 56 2.97 -40.95 2.30
N PRO A 57 3.05 -42.20 2.83
CA PRO A 57 2.58 -43.37 2.08
C PRO A 57 1.09 -43.28 1.71
N ALA A 58 0.25 -42.73 2.58
CA ALA A 58 -1.17 -42.54 2.31
C ALA A 58 -1.39 -41.39 1.31
N ILE A 59 -0.65 -40.28 1.45
CA ILE A 59 -0.74 -39.11 0.56
C ILE A 59 -0.32 -39.46 -0.86
N VAL A 60 0.75 -40.24 -1.05
CA VAL A 60 1.17 -40.75 -2.37
C VAL A 60 0.07 -41.61 -3.01
N LYS A 61 -0.59 -42.49 -2.24
CA LYS A 61 -1.74 -43.27 -2.72
C LYS A 61 -2.91 -42.38 -3.14
N ILE A 62 -3.17 -41.26 -2.44
CA ILE A 62 -4.18 -40.26 -2.83
C ILE A 62 -3.83 -39.66 -4.21
N TYR A 63 -2.56 -39.31 -4.45
CA TYR A 63 -2.13 -38.78 -5.75
C TYR A 63 -2.31 -39.80 -6.88
N PHE A 64 -2.01 -41.08 -6.65
CA PHE A 64 -2.28 -42.15 -7.61
C PHE A 64 -3.78 -42.29 -7.91
N LEU A 65 -4.62 -42.31 -6.88
CA LEU A 65 -6.07 -42.40 -7.03
C LEU A 65 -6.62 -41.18 -7.79
N SER A 66 -6.21 -39.97 -7.40
CA SER A 66 -6.63 -38.72 -8.05
C SER A 66 -6.21 -38.68 -9.52
N SER A 67 -4.99 -39.12 -9.84
CA SER A 67 -4.52 -39.19 -11.23
C SER A 67 -5.32 -40.21 -12.05
N ALA A 68 -5.61 -41.40 -11.48
CA ALA A 68 -6.41 -42.41 -12.15
C ALA A 68 -7.85 -41.93 -12.44
N VAL A 69 -8.49 -41.30 -11.45
CA VAL A 69 -9.85 -40.74 -11.61
C VAL A 69 -9.85 -39.63 -12.66
N MET A 70 -8.88 -38.72 -12.63
CA MET A 70 -8.80 -37.62 -13.59
C MET A 70 -8.52 -38.11 -15.01
N GLN A 71 -7.60 -39.08 -15.17
CA GLN A 71 -7.33 -39.72 -16.47
C GLN A 71 -8.60 -40.37 -17.03
N LEU A 72 -9.31 -41.15 -16.20
CA LEU A 72 -10.55 -41.80 -16.60
C LEU A 72 -11.62 -40.78 -17.00
N ALA A 73 -11.80 -39.74 -16.19
CA ALA A 73 -12.76 -38.68 -16.48
C ALA A 73 -12.43 -37.97 -17.80
N MET A 74 -11.16 -37.63 -18.05
CA MET A 74 -10.76 -36.98 -19.29
C MET A 74 -10.88 -37.90 -20.50
N THR A 75 -10.49 -39.17 -20.38
CA THR A 75 -10.65 -40.15 -21.46
C THR A 75 -12.12 -40.38 -21.82
N LEU A 76 -13.04 -40.34 -20.84
CA LEU A 76 -14.47 -40.55 -21.08
C LEU A 76 -15.24 -39.29 -21.50
N LEU A 77 -14.84 -38.11 -21.01
CA LEU A 77 -15.62 -36.86 -21.13
C LEU A 77 -15.00 -35.83 -22.08
N SER A 78 -13.74 -35.98 -22.47
CA SER A 78 -13.06 -35.04 -23.38
C SER A 78 -13.63 -35.11 -24.80
N SER A 79 -13.83 -33.94 -25.40
CA SER A 79 -14.14 -33.81 -26.83
C SER A 79 -12.93 -34.02 -27.74
N ILE A 80 -11.71 -34.08 -27.18
CA ILE A 80 -10.44 -34.29 -27.87
C ILE A 80 -10.05 -35.77 -27.79
N VAL A 81 -10.01 -36.43 -28.96
CA VAL A 81 -9.94 -37.90 -29.15
C VAL A 81 -8.65 -38.55 -28.61
N PHE A 82 -7.58 -37.79 -28.43
CA PHE A 82 -6.27 -38.27 -27.94
C PHE A 82 -5.87 -37.64 -26.60
N SER A 83 -6.80 -36.99 -25.89
CA SER A 83 -6.49 -36.31 -24.64
C SER A 83 -6.41 -37.30 -23.47
N ILE A 84 -5.25 -37.32 -22.82
CA ILE A 84 -5.03 -38.01 -21.55
C ILE A 84 -4.74 -36.92 -20.52
N GLY A 85 -5.65 -36.75 -19.56
CA GLY A 85 -5.48 -35.76 -18.49
C GLY A 85 -4.46 -36.23 -17.46
N GLN A 86 -3.52 -35.38 -17.04
CA GLN A 86 -2.51 -35.71 -16.03
C GLN A 86 -2.40 -34.58 -15.00
N ILE A 87 -1.98 -34.93 -13.78
CA ILE A 87 -1.67 -33.92 -12.74
C ILE A 87 -0.47 -33.11 -13.24
N GLN A 88 -0.61 -31.79 -13.25
CA GLN A 88 0.40 -30.86 -13.74
C GLN A 88 1.24 -30.31 -12.57
N ASP A 89 2.51 -30.05 -12.85
CA ASP A 89 3.51 -29.53 -11.93
C ASP A 89 3.30 -28.05 -11.58
N VAL A 90 2.75 -27.27 -12.52
CA VAL A 90 2.49 -25.84 -12.38
C VAL A 90 1.68 -25.48 -11.13
N GLY A 91 0.68 -26.28 -10.77
CA GLY A 91 -0.19 -26.01 -9.61
C GLY A 91 0.47 -26.35 -8.26
N LEU A 92 1.55 -27.13 -8.26
CA LEU A 92 2.14 -27.67 -7.04
C LEU A 92 2.77 -26.59 -6.16
N ILE A 93 3.30 -25.53 -6.76
CA ILE A 93 3.89 -24.40 -6.02
C ILE A 93 2.86 -23.71 -5.13
N PHE A 94 1.66 -23.46 -5.65
CA PHE A 94 0.59 -22.82 -4.92
C PHE A 94 0.05 -23.74 -3.81
N LEU A 95 -0.09 -25.04 -4.11
CA LEU A 95 -0.49 -26.03 -3.12
C LEU A 95 0.55 -26.14 -1.99
N ALA A 96 1.83 -26.20 -2.32
CA ALA A 96 2.92 -26.26 -1.35
C ALA A 96 2.97 -25.02 -0.45
N GLY A 97 2.76 -23.82 -1.02
CA GLY A 97 2.68 -22.57 -0.29
C GLY A 97 1.50 -22.54 0.70
N MET A 98 0.31 -22.93 0.24
CA MET A 98 -0.89 -22.98 1.09
C MET A 98 -0.72 -23.96 2.26
N VAL A 99 -0.18 -25.15 2.01
CA VAL A 99 0.10 -26.16 3.05
C VAL A 99 1.13 -25.65 4.05
N ARG A 100 2.20 -25.00 3.58
CA ARG A 100 3.22 -24.40 4.45
C ARG A 100 2.64 -23.36 5.39
N ASN A 101 1.73 -22.53 4.90
CA ASN A 101 1.06 -21.54 5.73
C ASN A 101 0.18 -22.21 6.80
N ILE A 102 -0.55 -23.27 6.46
CA ILE A 102 -1.37 -24.02 7.44
C ILE A 102 -0.49 -24.60 8.55
N VAL A 103 0.64 -25.20 8.19
CA VAL A 103 1.59 -25.73 9.17
C VAL A 103 2.16 -24.62 10.04
N HIS A 104 2.57 -23.51 9.45
CA HIS A 104 3.12 -22.37 10.18
C HIS A 104 2.13 -21.84 11.23
N TRP A 105 0.89 -21.55 10.82
CA TRP A 105 -0.13 -21.03 11.73
C TRP A 105 -0.61 -22.04 12.75
N GLY A 106 -0.74 -23.31 12.37
CA GLY A 106 -1.14 -24.33 13.32
C GLY A 106 -0.04 -24.66 14.33
N ARG A 107 1.25 -24.49 13.99
CA ARG A 107 2.34 -24.52 14.98
C ARG A 107 2.21 -23.38 15.99
N LEU A 108 1.95 -22.15 15.52
CA LEU A 108 1.71 -21.00 16.39
C LEU A 108 0.49 -21.19 17.30
N SER A 109 -0.52 -21.92 16.83
CA SER A 109 -1.74 -22.24 17.57
C SER A 109 -1.66 -23.56 18.35
N SER A 110 -0.47 -24.19 18.44
CA SER A 110 -0.25 -25.48 19.14
C SER A 110 -1.20 -26.61 18.71
N LEU A 111 -1.60 -26.64 17.44
CA LEU A 111 -2.49 -27.68 16.90
C LEU A 111 -1.76 -29.01 16.71
N SER A 112 -2.50 -30.11 16.84
CA SER A 112 -1.92 -31.45 16.67
C SER A 112 -1.54 -31.71 15.19
N PRO A 113 -0.49 -32.53 14.93
CA PRO A 113 -0.09 -32.89 13.57
C PRO A 113 -1.21 -33.52 12.74
N ALA A 114 -2.12 -34.26 13.38
CA ALA A 114 -3.29 -34.84 12.70
C ALA A 114 -4.26 -33.77 12.18
N VAL A 115 -4.51 -32.71 12.97
CA VAL A 115 -5.36 -31.57 12.56
C VAL A 115 -4.70 -30.77 11.44
N LEU A 116 -3.39 -30.57 11.51
CA LEU A 116 -2.61 -29.89 10.47
C LEU A 116 -2.69 -30.63 9.13
N VAL A 117 -2.53 -31.96 9.16
CA VAL A 117 -2.55 -32.79 7.97
C VAL A 117 -3.94 -32.80 7.33
N THR A 118 -4.98 -33.01 8.13
CA THR A 118 -6.36 -32.98 7.64
C THR A 118 -6.73 -31.59 7.09
N THR A 119 -6.38 -30.51 7.79
CA THR A 119 -6.67 -29.14 7.34
C THR A 119 -5.91 -28.79 6.05
N GLY A 120 -4.65 -29.23 5.92
CA GLY A 120 -3.84 -29.07 4.71
C GLY A 120 -4.46 -29.76 3.49
N LEU A 121 -4.90 -31.01 3.66
CA LEU A 121 -5.57 -31.78 2.58
C LEU A 121 -6.88 -31.12 2.15
N TRP A 122 -7.68 -30.63 3.11
CA TRP A 122 -8.94 -29.92 2.82
C TRP A 122 -8.71 -28.59 2.10
N GLN A 123 -7.65 -27.85 2.42
CA GLN A 123 -7.28 -26.64 1.69
C GLN A 123 -6.91 -26.94 0.24
N CYS A 124 -6.08 -27.97 0.00
CA CYS A 124 -5.74 -28.38 -1.36
C CYS A 124 -6.99 -28.77 -2.16
N LEU A 125 -7.91 -29.51 -1.53
CA LEU A 125 -9.19 -29.89 -2.14
C LEU A 125 -10.04 -28.66 -2.49
N SER A 126 -10.28 -27.76 -1.55
CA SER A 126 -11.11 -26.57 -1.78
C SER A 126 -10.52 -25.66 -2.86
N SER A 127 -9.20 -25.41 -2.81
CA SER A 127 -8.54 -24.52 -3.76
C SER A 127 -8.59 -25.08 -5.18
N THR A 128 -8.33 -26.39 -5.36
CA THR A 128 -8.37 -27.01 -6.69
C THR A 128 -9.78 -27.03 -7.28
N VAL A 129 -10.82 -27.24 -6.46
CA VAL A 129 -12.23 -27.15 -6.89
C VAL A 129 -12.59 -25.72 -7.32
N ILE A 130 -12.23 -24.72 -6.51
CA ILE A 130 -12.53 -23.31 -6.82
C ILE A 130 -11.86 -22.88 -8.13
N VAL A 131 -10.58 -23.20 -8.31
CA VAL A 131 -9.85 -22.91 -9.56
C VAL A 131 -10.49 -23.66 -10.73
N GLY A 132 -10.89 -24.91 -10.56
CA GLY A 132 -11.61 -25.67 -11.58
C GLY A 132 -12.91 -24.99 -12.01
N ILE A 133 -13.72 -24.51 -11.07
CA ILE A 133 -14.95 -23.75 -11.35
C ILE A 133 -14.60 -22.44 -12.09
N GLY A 134 -13.59 -21.71 -11.63
CA GLY A 134 -13.13 -20.48 -12.27
C GLY A 134 -12.71 -20.70 -13.73
N LEU A 135 -11.95 -21.77 -14.01
CA LEU A 135 -11.56 -22.13 -15.37
C LEU A 135 -12.75 -22.52 -16.24
N ILE A 136 -13.77 -23.19 -15.68
CA ILE A 136 -15.03 -23.44 -16.38
C ILE A 136 -15.73 -22.14 -16.73
N VAL A 137 -15.82 -21.19 -15.78
CA VAL A 137 -16.44 -19.86 -16.01
C VAL A 137 -15.68 -19.07 -17.08
N VAL A 138 -14.35 -19.06 -17.04
CA VAL A 138 -13.50 -18.43 -18.06
C VAL A 138 -13.71 -19.07 -19.44
N GLY A 139 -13.76 -20.41 -19.48
CA GLY A 139 -14.05 -21.16 -20.71
C GLY A 139 -15.43 -20.84 -21.28
N CYS A 140 -16.46 -20.77 -20.43
CA CYS A 140 -17.83 -20.44 -20.84
C CYS A 140 -18.00 -18.99 -21.27
N SER A 141 -17.26 -18.06 -20.67
CA SER A 141 -17.33 -16.62 -20.96
C SER A 141 -16.51 -16.19 -22.19
N LYS A 142 -15.74 -17.09 -22.81
CA LYS A 142 -14.87 -16.84 -23.98
C LYS A 142 -13.79 -15.77 -23.73
N VAL A 143 -13.53 -15.42 -22.47
CA VAL A 143 -12.48 -14.48 -22.06
C VAL A 143 -11.08 -15.04 -22.34
N SER A 144 -10.97 -16.34 -22.65
CA SER A 144 -9.72 -16.98 -23.06
C SER A 144 -9.06 -16.34 -24.30
N GLN A 145 -9.79 -15.54 -25.10
CA GLN A 145 -9.20 -14.78 -26.21
C GLN A 145 -8.23 -13.70 -25.73
N TYR A 146 -8.42 -13.15 -24.53
CA TYR A 146 -7.52 -12.15 -23.94
C TYR A 146 -6.23 -12.76 -23.36
N ILE A 147 -6.20 -14.07 -23.12
CA ILE A 147 -4.96 -14.79 -22.70
C ILE A 147 -3.88 -14.66 -23.79
N GLN A 148 -4.28 -14.50 -25.05
CA GLN A 148 -3.35 -14.28 -26.17
C GLN A 148 -2.71 -12.89 -26.18
N MET A 149 -3.23 -11.96 -25.36
CA MET A 149 -2.68 -10.62 -25.18
C MET A 149 -1.64 -10.54 -24.05
N LEU A 150 -1.36 -11.66 -23.36
CA LEU A 150 -0.34 -11.69 -22.33
C LEU A 150 1.03 -11.35 -22.94
N PRO A 151 1.74 -10.32 -22.41
CA PRO A 151 3.05 -9.99 -22.90
C PRO A 151 3.98 -11.20 -22.78
N LEU A 152 4.63 -11.59 -23.89
CA LEU A 152 5.52 -12.75 -23.92
C LEU A 152 6.61 -12.70 -22.85
N PRO A 153 7.18 -11.55 -22.45
CA PRO A 153 8.12 -11.48 -21.32
C PRO A 153 7.50 -11.90 -19.98
N VAL A 154 6.22 -11.63 -19.74
CA VAL A 154 5.51 -12.03 -18.52
C VAL A 154 5.33 -13.55 -18.50
N VAL A 155 4.92 -14.12 -19.64
CA VAL A 155 4.83 -15.59 -19.81
C VAL A 155 6.21 -16.23 -19.64
N GLY A 156 7.25 -15.62 -20.20
CA GLY A 156 8.64 -16.07 -20.07
C GLY A 156 9.16 -16.04 -18.64
N GLY A 157 8.91 -14.95 -17.90
CA GLY A 157 9.27 -14.83 -16.48
C GLY A 157 8.55 -15.87 -15.62
N TYR A 158 7.26 -16.07 -15.86
CA TYR A 158 6.46 -17.10 -15.20
C TYR A 158 7.00 -18.52 -15.45
N LEU A 159 7.27 -18.89 -16.71
CA LEU A 159 7.84 -20.18 -17.04
C LEU A 159 9.26 -20.35 -16.48
N GLY A 160 10.06 -19.29 -16.48
CA GLY A 160 11.39 -19.27 -15.87
C GLY A 160 11.36 -19.55 -14.37
N TYR A 161 10.40 -18.96 -13.67
CA TYR A 161 10.21 -19.22 -12.24
C TYR A 161 9.72 -20.64 -11.95
N ILE A 162 8.81 -21.19 -12.75
CA ILE A 162 8.40 -22.60 -12.64
C ILE A 162 9.63 -23.52 -12.81
N GLY A 163 10.49 -23.24 -13.78
CA GLY A 163 11.73 -23.98 -13.98
C GLY A 163 12.65 -23.94 -12.75
N TYR A 164 12.84 -22.75 -12.16
CA TYR A 164 13.59 -22.59 -10.90
C TYR A 164 12.94 -23.37 -9.75
N PHE A 165 11.62 -23.27 -9.58
CA PHE A 165 10.90 -23.96 -8.52
C PHE A 165 11.06 -25.48 -8.61
N CYS A 166 10.89 -26.07 -9.80
CA CYS A 166 11.07 -27.50 -10.00
C CYS A 166 12.52 -27.95 -9.72
N LEU A 167 13.50 -27.13 -10.11
CA LEU A 167 14.91 -27.38 -9.80
C LEU A 167 15.19 -27.34 -8.30
N ALA A 168 14.73 -26.29 -7.61
CA ALA A 168 14.90 -26.11 -6.17
C ALA A 168 14.20 -27.24 -5.40
N ALA A 169 12.97 -27.60 -5.79
CA ALA A 169 12.23 -28.70 -5.18
C ALA A 169 12.91 -30.06 -5.41
N GLY A 170 13.47 -30.29 -6.60
CA GLY A 170 14.26 -31.50 -6.91
C GLY A 170 15.54 -31.60 -6.07
N LEU A 171 16.29 -30.50 -5.92
CA LEU A 171 17.45 -30.42 -5.04
C LEU A 171 17.06 -30.64 -3.58
N SER A 172 15.93 -30.09 -3.16
CA SER A 172 15.40 -30.23 -1.80
C SER A 172 15.09 -31.69 -1.46
N ILE A 173 14.36 -32.37 -2.35
CA ILE A 173 14.05 -33.80 -2.20
C ILE A 173 15.33 -34.66 -2.25
N GLY A 174 16.22 -34.39 -3.20
CA GLY A 174 17.43 -35.19 -3.41
C GLY A 174 18.47 -35.07 -2.27
N THR A 175 18.52 -33.93 -1.60
CA THR A 175 19.47 -33.68 -0.50
C THR A 175 18.85 -33.84 0.88
N GLY A 176 17.52 -33.74 1.00
CA GLY A 176 16.82 -33.67 2.28
C GLY A 176 17.01 -32.34 3.02
N ARG A 177 17.51 -31.30 2.33
CA ARG A 177 17.63 -29.92 2.85
C ARG A 177 16.63 -29.03 2.15
N GLU A 178 16.04 -28.09 2.88
CA GLU A 178 15.05 -27.19 2.29
C GLU A 178 15.73 -26.15 1.37
N VAL A 179 15.47 -26.22 0.06
CA VAL A 179 15.99 -25.28 -0.95
C VAL A 179 14.83 -24.43 -1.48
N ASN A 180 14.78 -23.16 -1.09
CA ASN A 180 13.71 -22.22 -1.46
C ASN A 180 14.21 -20.91 -2.09
N GLY A 181 15.52 -20.63 -2.03
CA GLY A 181 16.12 -19.36 -2.44
C GLY A 181 17.65 -19.44 -2.64
N PRO A 182 18.27 -18.41 -3.26
CA PRO A 182 19.73 -18.32 -3.48
C PRO A 182 20.59 -18.47 -2.21
N GLU A 183 20.07 -18.06 -1.06
CA GLU A 183 20.71 -18.17 0.25
C GLU A 183 20.72 -19.61 0.78
N THR A 184 19.62 -20.36 0.57
CA THR A 184 19.54 -21.78 0.94
C THR A 184 20.35 -22.69 0.02
N LEU A 185 20.67 -22.23 -1.19
CA LEU A 185 21.58 -22.93 -2.11
C LEU A 185 22.98 -23.11 -1.52
N LEU A 186 23.43 -22.21 -0.64
CA LEU A 186 24.72 -22.36 0.05
C LEU A 186 24.76 -23.56 0.99
N GLN A 187 23.62 -24.04 1.48
CA GLN A 187 23.55 -25.25 2.31
C GLN A 187 23.96 -26.51 1.53
N LEU A 188 23.89 -26.47 0.20
CA LEU A 188 24.33 -27.56 -0.68
C LEU A 188 25.86 -27.69 -0.74
N LEU A 189 26.61 -26.70 -0.22
CA LEU A 189 28.07 -26.78 -0.07
C LEU A 189 28.50 -27.60 1.16
N ASP A 190 27.55 -28.09 1.97
CA ASP A 190 27.83 -29.00 3.08
C ASP A 190 28.49 -30.29 2.57
N PRO A 191 29.73 -30.62 3.02
CA PRO A 191 30.42 -31.84 2.60
C PRO A 191 29.62 -33.12 2.84
N ALA A 192 28.71 -33.13 3.82
CA ALA A 192 27.82 -34.26 4.09
C ALA A 192 26.85 -34.58 2.93
N LEU A 193 26.63 -33.65 2.00
CA LEU A 193 25.70 -33.78 0.88
C LEU A 193 26.38 -34.17 -0.44
N HIS A 194 27.71 -34.17 -0.51
CA HIS A 194 28.45 -34.41 -1.75
C HIS A 194 28.07 -35.73 -2.45
N LEU A 195 27.88 -36.82 -1.68
CA LEU A 195 27.47 -38.11 -2.25
C LEU A 195 26.07 -38.03 -2.89
N LYS A 196 25.12 -37.37 -2.21
CA LYS A 196 23.74 -37.20 -2.70
C LYS A 196 23.71 -36.31 -3.95
N LEU A 197 24.47 -35.21 -3.93
CA LEU A 197 24.58 -34.29 -5.06
C LEU A 197 25.27 -34.92 -6.27
N LEU A 198 26.28 -35.77 -6.06
CA LEU A 198 26.94 -36.52 -7.13
C LEU A 198 25.97 -37.49 -7.80
N LEU A 199 25.23 -38.27 -7.01
CA LEU A 199 24.22 -39.20 -7.52
C LEU A 199 23.10 -38.45 -8.27
N LEU A 200 22.57 -37.38 -7.68
CA LEU A 200 21.54 -36.54 -8.29
C LEU A 200 22.02 -35.97 -9.63
N SER A 201 23.19 -35.33 -9.65
CA SER A 201 23.75 -34.71 -10.87
C SER A 201 24.05 -35.76 -11.95
N GLY A 202 24.56 -36.93 -11.56
CA GLY A 202 24.81 -38.04 -12.49
C GLY A 202 23.53 -38.59 -13.12
N MET A 203 22.47 -38.76 -12.33
CA MET A 203 21.15 -39.19 -12.83
C MET A 203 20.52 -38.13 -13.73
N THR A 204 20.57 -36.85 -13.34
CA THR A 204 20.08 -35.74 -14.17
C THR A 204 20.85 -35.66 -15.49
N LEU A 205 22.18 -35.80 -15.49
CA LEU A 205 22.99 -35.81 -16.70
C LEU A 205 22.63 -36.98 -17.61
N ALA A 206 22.44 -38.19 -17.07
CA ALA A 206 22.01 -39.35 -17.85
C ALA A 206 20.64 -39.11 -18.52
N MET A 207 19.70 -38.50 -17.79
CA MET A 207 18.38 -38.12 -18.32
C MET A 207 18.49 -37.05 -19.40
N LEU A 208 19.32 -36.02 -19.22
CA LEU A 208 19.55 -34.99 -20.24
C LEU A 208 20.21 -35.57 -21.51
N LEU A 209 21.21 -36.45 -21.35
CA LEU A 209 21.86 -37.11 -22.47
C LEU A 209 20.87 -37.97 -23.27
N VAL A 210 20.03 -38.77 -22.60
CA VAL A 210 19.00 -39.55 -23.29
C VAL A 210 17.96 -38.65 -23.94
N HIS A 211 17.50 -37.59 -23.25
CA HIS A 211 16.55 -36.64 -23.80
C HIS A 211 17.06 -35.96 -25.09
N PHE A 212 18.32 -35.53 -25.11
CA PHE A 212 18.89 -34.82 -26.27
C PHE A 212 19.47 -35.74 -27.36
N GLN A 213 19.97 -36.92 -27.01
CA GLN A 213 20.68 -37.80 -27.96
C GLN A 213 19.84 -38.98 -28.45
N VAL A 214 18.87 -39.47 -27.68
CA VAL A 214 18.05 -40.62 -28.05
C VAL A 214 16.71 -40.15 -28.62
N LYS A 215 16.57 -40.25 -29.94
CA LYS A 215 15.34 -39.87 -30.66
C LYS A 215 14.20 -40.91 -30.58
N HIS A 216 14.42 -42.03 -29.88
CA HIS A 216 13.45 -43.10 -29.76
C HIS A 216 12.49 -42.85 -28.58
N PHE A 217 11.17 -43.04 -28.79
CA PHE A 217 10.14 -42.75 -27.78
C PHE A 217 10.29 -43.57 -26.48
N LEU A 218 10.87 -44.78 -26.56
CA LEU A 218 11.18 -45.61 -25.39
C LEU A 218 12.46 -45.19 -24.64
N GLY A 219 13.24 -44.23 -25.13
CA GLY A 219 14.51 -43.83 -24.51
C GLY A 219 14.36 -43.42 -23.04
N MET A 220 13.45 -42.47 -22.76
CA MET A 220 13.21 -41.99 -21.39
C MET A 220 12.54 -43.05 -20.48
N PRO A 221 11.48 -43.76 -20.90
CA PRO A 221 10.88 -44.82 -20.08
C PRO A 221 11.84 -45.95 -19.71
N VAL A 222 12.66 -46.41 -20.67
CA VAL A 222 13.66 -47.46 -20.41
C VAL A 222 14.72 -46.98 -19.42
N LEU A 223 15.22 -45.75 -19.57
CA LEU A 223 16.15 -45.17 -18.62
C LEU A 223 15.54 -45.09 -17.21
N LEU A 224 14.31 -44.59 -17.07
CA LEU A 224 13.63 -44.48 -15.77
C LEU A 224 13.46 -45.84 -15.07
N MET A 225 13.24 -46.92 -15.82
CA MET A 225 13.19 -48.28 -15.26
C MET A 225 14.56 -48.83 -14.88
N LEU A 226 15.61 -48.47 -15.63
CA LEU A 226 16.98 -48.93 -15.38
C LEU A 226 17.64 -48.21 -14.19
N LEU A 227 17.34 -46.93 -13.96
CA LEU A 227 18.00 -46.13 -12.92
C LEU A 227 17.90 -46.74 -11.50
N PRO A 228 16.74 -47.21 -11.01
CA PRO A 228 16.65 -47.90 -9.73
C PRO A 228 17.46 -49.21 -9.69
N VAL A 229 17.43 -49.99 -10.77
CA VAL A 229 18.19 -51.25 -10.87
C VAL A 229 19.69 -50.98 -10.80
N LEU A 230 20.17 -49.98 -11.54
CA LEU A 230 21.56 -49.56 -11.55
C LEU A 230 22.00 -49.04 -10.18
N PHE A 231 21.14 -48.33 -9.44
CA PHE A 231 21.43 -47.90 -8.08
C PHE A 231 21.69 -49.10 -7.15
N PHE A 232 20.82 -50.11 -7.14
CA PHE A 232 21.00 -51.30 -6.29
C PHE A 232 22.19 -52.16 -6.71
N VAL A 233 22.46 -52.29 -8.02
CA VAL A 233 23.64 -52.99 -8.54
C VAL A 233 24.93 -52.26 -8.13
N ALA A 234 24.97 -50.93 -8.22
CA ALA A 234 26.12 -50.13 -7.80
C ALA A 234 26.35 -50.21 -6.29
N ALA A 235 25.28 -50.13 -5.47
CA ALA A 235 25.36 -50.30 -4.02
C ALA A 235 25.93 -51.68 -3.65
N ALA A 236 25.46 -52.75 -4.31
CA ALA A 236 25.98 -54.10 -4.11
C ALA A 236 27.45 -54.25 -4.55
N ALA A 237 27.85 -53.60 -5.66
CA ALA A 237 29.22 -53.65 -6.16
C ALA A 237 30.24 -52.93 -5.24
N VAL A 238 29.81 -51.90 -4.52
CA VAL A 238 30.62 -51.16 -3.54
C VAL A 238 30.54 -51.80 -2.13
N GLY A 239 29.73 -52.85 -1.97
CA GLY A 239 29.55 -53.56 -0.69
C GLY A 239 28.68 -52.82 0.32
N THR A 240 27.86 -51.86 -0.11
CA THR A 240 26.96 -51.09 0.76
C THR A 240 25.63 -51.84 0.94
N SER A 241 25.25 -52.09 2.19
CA SER A 241 23.98 -52.75 2.53
C SER A 241 22.76 -51.83 2.34
N VAL A 242 21.55 -52.41 2.27
CA VAL A 242 20.30 -51.64 2.18
C VAL A 242 20.10 -50.81 3.46
N GLU A 243 20.48 -51.35 4.62
CA GLU A 243 20.47 -50.67 5.90
C GLU A 243 21.43 -49.47 5.94
N GLU A 244 22.68 -49.61 5.48
CA GLU A 244 23.61 -48.47 5.36
C GLU A 244 23.08 -47.40 4.40
N CYS A 245 22.47 -47.80 3.28
CA CYS A 245 21.81 -46.86 2.37
C CYS A 245 20.69 -46.06 3.07
N ARG A 246 19.99 -46.63 4.06
CA ARG A 246 18.99 -45.92 4.87
C ARG A 246 19.64 -44.99 5.89
N GLU A 247 20.72 -45.42 6.54
CA GLU A 247 21.50 -44.59 7.48
C GLU A 247 22.10 -43.35 6.80
N LEU A 248 22.60 -43.51 5.57
CA LEU A 248 23.07 -42.43 4.71
C LEU A 248 21.94 -41.55 4.15
N GLY A 249 20.67 -41.92 4.39
CA GLY A 249 19.49 -41.23 3.88
C GLY A 249 19.38 -41.25 2.36
N LEU A 250 19.86 -42.31 1.71
CA LEU A 250 19.69 -42.61 0.28
C LEU A 250 18.40 -43.41 0.02
N LEU A 251 17.95 -44.18 1.02
CA LEU A 251 16.68 -44.93 0.99
C LEU A 251 15.80 -44.54 2.18
N PRO A 252 14.47 -44.46 2.00
CA PRO A 252 13.55 -44.25 3.12
C PRO A 252 13.46 -45.50 4.02
N TYR A 253 13.15 -45.28 5.31
CA TYR A 253 12.83 -46.37 6.22
C TYR A 253 11.45 -46.98 5.90
N PRO A 254 11.30 -48.31 5.94
CA PRO A 254 10.01 -48.96 5.75
C PRO A 254 9.04 -48.50 6.84
N ARG A 255 7.85 -48.06 6.44
CA ARG A 255 6.76 -47.67 7.35
C ARG A 255 5.59 -48.64 7.18
N PRO A 256 4.83 -48.95 8.24
CA PRO A 256 3.66 -49.81 8.15
C PRO A 256 2.66 -49.26 7.14
N GLU A 257 2.07 -50.15 6.32
CA GLU A 257 1.09 -49.75 5.32
C GLU A 257 -0.20 -49.25 5.99
N PRO A 258 -0.75 -48.09 5.58
CA PRO A 258 -2.02 -47.60 6.09
C PRO A 258 -3.18 -48.47 5.60
N ASP A 259 -4.14 -48.77 6.48
CA ASP A 259 -5.37 -49.48 6.14
C ASP A 259 -6.32 -48.56 5.35
N MET A 260 -7.27 -49.14 4.60
CA MET A 260 -8.30 -48.38 3.86
C MET A 260 -9.13 -47.47 4.79
N LYS A 261 -9.26 -47.83 6.06
CA LYS A 261 -9.93 -47.00 7.07
C LYS A 261 -9.12 -45.75 7.43
N ASP A 262 -7.80 -45.88 7.54
CA ASP A 262 -6.89 -44.77 7.84
C ASP A 262 -6.88 -43.72 6.71
N PHE A 263 -7.17 -44.16 5.48
CA PHE A 263 -7.31 -43.28 4.32
C PHE A 263 -8.49 -42.29 4.44
N PHE A 264 -9.66 -42.76 4.88
CA PHE A 264 -10.83 -41.88 5.06
C PHE A 264 -10.72 -41.01 6.32
N ASP A 265 -10.03 -41.48 7.35
CA ASP A 265 -9.77 -40.72 8.57
C ASP A 265 -8.90 -39.47 8.33
N LEU A 266 -8.05 -39.47 7.29
CA LEU A 266 -7.26 -38.30 6.87
C LEU A 266 -8.13 -37.12 6.41
N PHE A 267 -9.33 -37.40 5.89
CA PHE A 267 -10.28 -36.38 5.41
C PHE A 267 -11.41 -36.10 6.41
N SER A 268 -11.31 -36.53 7.66
CA SER A 268 -12.38 -36.35 8.64
C SER A 268 -12.76 -34.86 8.82
N PRO A 269 -13.99 -34.44 8.45
CA PRO A 269 -14.41 -33.03 8.57
C PRO A 269 -14.35 -32.50 10.00
N SER A 270 -14.52 -33.40 10.98
CA SER A 270 -14.47 -33.08 12.42
C SER A 270 -13.10 -32.60 12.91
N ARG A 271 -12.03 -32.86 12.16
CA ARG A 271 -10.65 -32.47 12.48
C ARG A 271 -10.18 -31.23 11.70
N VAL A 272 -11.06 -30.65 10.87
CA VAL A 272 -10.73 -29.47 10.04
C VAL A 272 -10.88 -28.20 10.86
N GLN A 273 -9.84 -27.35 10.87
CA GLN A 273 -9.93 -26.06 11.53
C GLN A 273 -10.38 -24.96 10.55
N GLY A 274 -11.67 -24.62 10.57
CA GLY A 274 -12.28 -23.69 9.61
C GLY A 274 -11.72 -22.26 9.64
N GLN A 275 -11.19 -21.81 10.78
CA GLN A 275 -10.56 -20.49 10.91
C GLN A 275 -9.25 -20.38 10.12
N MET A 276 -8.48 -21.48 10.01
CA MET A 276 -7.23 -21.54 9.25
C MET A 276 -7.48 -21.48 7.73
N LEU A 277 -8.55 -22.14 7.25
CA LEU A 277 -8.96 -22.08 5.85
C LEU A 277 -9.37 -20.66 5.44
N LYS A 278 -10.00 -19.90 6.35
CA LYS A 278 -10.38 -18.50 6.13
C LYS A 278 -9.18 -17.55 6.15
N MET A 279 -8.24 -17.73 7.09
CA MET A 279 -7.04 -16.88 7.20
C MET A 279 -6.13 -16.97 5.97
N ASN A 280 -5.99 -18.15 5.36
CA ASN A 280 -5.22 -18.30 4.12
C ASN A 280 -5.90 -17.63 2.91
N ALA A 281 -7.22 -17.70 2.79
CA ALA A 281 -7.96 -17.02 1.71
C ALA A 281 -7.85 -15.49 1.77
N VAL A 282 -7.67 -14.92 2.97
CA VAL A 282 -7.50 -13.48 3.21
C VAL A 282 -6.05 -13.02 2.99
N LYS A 283 -5.05 -13.93 3.12
CA LYS A 283 -3.63 -13.57 3.03
C LYS A 283 -3.04 -13.53 1.62
N ASP A 284 -3.51 -14.36 0.70
CA ASP A 284 -3.07 -14.29 -0.70
C ASP A 284 -3.51 -12.97 -1.38
N ALA A 285 -4.42 -12.22 -0.75
CA ALA A 285 -4.78 -10.85 -1.12
C ALA A 285 -4.02 -9.76 -0.32
N SER A 286 -3.33 -10.07 0.79
CA SER A 286 -2.77 -9.09 1.73
C SER A 286 -1.27 -9.22 2.02
N ALA A 287 -0.51 -9.96 1.20
CA ALA A 287 0.93 -10.15 1.38
C ALA A 287 1.83 -8.93 1.04
N THR A 288 1.27 -7.74 0.87
CA THR A 288 2.02 -6.48 0.67
C THR A 288 1.77 -5.52 1.83
N GLY A 289 2.42 -5.77 2.97
CA GLY A 289 2.48 -4.81 4.07
C GLY A 289 3.38 -3.64 3.69
N PHE A 290 2.80 -2.46 3.45
CA PHE A 290 3.51 -1.21 3.28
C PHE A 290 2.76 -0.08 4.02
N PRO A 291 3.46 0.81 4.73
CA PRO A 291 2.83 1.86 5.54
C PRO A 291 2.14 2.95 4.70
N ILE A 292 1.13 3.58 5.31
CA ILE A 292 0.42 4.78 4.86
C ILE A 292 1.34 5.98 5.12
N VAL A 293 1.47 6.91 4.18
CA VAL A 293 2.53 7.94 4.28
C VAL A 293 2.06 9.25 3.69
N ARG A 294 2.18 10.35 4.46
CA ARG A 294 1.59 11.67 4.21
C ARG A 294 2.60 12.84 4.24
N LEU A 295 2.43 13.92 3.46
CA LEU A 295 3.40 15.05 3.31
C LEU A 295 2.80 16.44 3.61
N PHE A 296 3.60 17.36 4.17
CA PHE A 296 3.18 18.75 4.46
C PHE A 296 4.18 19.84 4.12
N VAL A 297 3.62 21.03 3.89
CA VAL A 297 4.30 22.33 3.78
C VAL A 297 3.61 23.32 4.70
N ALA A 298 4.37 24.17 5.39
CA ALA A 298 3.81 25.33 6.08
C ALA A 298 4.70 26.58 5.95
N HIS A 299 4.07 27.76 5.97
CA HIS A 299 4.73 29.06 5.93
C HIS A 299 4.16 29.99 7.00
N GLU A 300 5.02 30.71 7.73
CA GLU A 300 4.62 31.73 8.72
C GLU A 300 4.96 33.13 8.21
N SER A 301 4.07 34.11 8.38
CA SER A 301 4.33 35.50 7.96
C SER A 301 3.94 36.53 9.01
N SER A 302 4.86 37.44 9.34
CA SER A 302 4.63 38.51 10.32
C SER A 302 4.05 39.78 9.69
N GLY A 303 2.83 40.23 10.03
CA GLY A 303 2.37 41.63 9.83
C GLY A 303 0.98 41.86 9.16
N ARG A 304 0.51 43.13 9.17
CA ARG A 304 -0.90 43.58 8.93
C ARG A 304 -1.45 43.62 7.48
N ILE A 305 -0.76 43.14 6.43
CA ILE A 305 -1.31 42.98 5.05
C ILE A 305 -0.58 41.81 4.33
N PRO A 306 -1.21 41.10 3.38
CA PRO A 306 -1.84 39.78 3.51
C PRO A 306 -0.90 38.64 3.09
N ASP A 307 0.27 38.53 3.70
CA ASP A 307 0.94 37.24 3.71
C ASP A 307 0.28 36.43 4.82
N ARG A 308 -0.25 35.28 4.44
CA ARG A 308 -1.12 34.45 5.27
C ARG A 308 -0.35 33.20 5.62
N SER A 309 -0.25 32.89 6.91
CA SER A 309 0.29 31.62 7.33
C SER A 309 -0.51 30.49 6.68
N GLN A 310 0.18 29.45 6.23
CA GLN A 310 -0.44 28.35 5.51
C GLN A 310 0.05 27.04 6.08
N VAL A 311 -0.84 26.05 6.12
CA VAL A 311 -0.54 24.65 6.46
C VAL A 311 -1.18 23.78 5.40
N SER A 312 -0.45 22.85 4.80
CA SER A 312 -0.99 22.03 3.70
C SER A 312 -0.63 20.56 3.81
N HIS A 313 -1.52 19.67 3.40
CA HIS A 313 -1.42 18.21 3.48
C HIS A 313 -1.60 17.54 2.11
N SER A 314 -0.90 16.44 1.85
CA SER A 314 -1.39 15.34 1.02
C SER A 314 -1.58 14.04 1.81
N ASP A 315 -2.80 13.53 1.81
CA ASP A 315 -3.16 12.29 2.48
C ASP A 315 -2.90 11.11 1.54
N ASP A 316 -1.70 10.51 1.59
CA ASP A 316 -1.35 9.39 0.71
C ASP A 316 -1.65 8.05 1.37
N SER A 317 -2.78 7.50 0.95
CA SER A 317 -3.44 6.34 1.53
C SER A 317 -2.61 5.05 1.38
N GLY A 318 -2.84 4.05 2.25
CA GLY A 318 -2.12 2.76 2.27
C GLY A 318 -2.29 1.83 1.05
N PRO A 319 -1.68 0.64 1.07
CA PRO A 319 -1.93 -0.40 0.06
C PRO A 319 -3.38 -0.91 0.06
N SER A 320 -4.09 -0.78 1.19
CA SER A 320 -5.51 -1.13 1.31
C SER A 320 -6.43 -0.16 0.58
N THR A 321 -5.99 1.05 0.27
CA THR A 321 -6.83 2.17 -0.21
C THR A 321 -6.63 2.49 -1.69
N THR A 322 -5.76 1.76 -2.40
CA THR A 322 -5.90 1.59 -3.86
C THR A 322 -6.98 0.58 -4.21
N ASP A 323 -7.43 -0.23 -3.24
CA ASP A 323 -8.68 -0.94 -3.37
C ASP A 323 -9.81 0.04 -3.07
N VAL A 324 -10.44 0.55 -4.13
CA VAL A 324 -11.65 1.36 -4.05
C VAL A 324 -12.68 0.74 -3.09
N ARG A 325 -12.70 -0.60 -2.90
CA ARG A 325 -13.54 -1.33 -1.92
C ARG A 325 -13.29 -1.00 -0.44
N LEU A 326 -12.15 -0.42 -0.07
CA LEU A 326 -11.73 -0.13 1.31
C LEU A 326 -11.33 1.35 1.51
N ALA A 327 -11.21 2.13 0.44
CA ALA A 327 -10.65 3.50 0.44
C ALA A 327 -11.67 4.61 0.66
N ALA A 328 -12.94 4.29 0.45
CA ALA A 328 -14.07 5.20 0.49
C ALA A 328 -14.37 5.91 1.81
N GLU A 329 -13.64 5.53 2.84
CA GLU A 329 -14.21 5.37 4.17
C GLU A 329 -13.70 6.46 5.11
N LEU A 330 -12.61 7.14 4.71
CA LEU A 330 -11.84 8.11 5.49
C LEU A 330 -11.91 9.56 4.96
N GLN A 331 -12.53 9.81 3.80
CA GLN A 331 -12.17 10.97 2.96
C GLN A 331 -13.28 12.03 2.81
N ASN A 332 -14.47 11.84 3.38
CA ASN A 332 -15.52 12.85 3.32
C ASN A 332 -15.10 14.12 4.07
N LEU A 333 -15.38 15.30 3.48
CA LEU A 333 -15.13 16.58 4.12
C LEU A 333 -16.29 16.87 5.09
N VAL A 334 -16.12 16.50 6.35
CA VAL A 334 -17.17 16.57 7.36
C VAL A 334 -17.11 17.89 8.12
N ARG A 335 -18.28 18.50 8.34
CA ARG A 335 -18.41 19.67 9.19
C ARG A 335 -18.91 19.28 10.58
N VAL A 336 -18.07 19.42 11.60
CA VAL A 336 -18.47 19.19 12.99
C VAL A 336 -18.95 20.50 13.63
N PRO A 337 -20.25 20.64 13.96
CA PRO A 337 -20.80 21.91 14.44
C PRO A 337 -20.32 22.24 15.86
N ARG A 338 -20.50 23.50 16.26
CA ARG A 338 -20.30 23.94 17.65
C ARG A 338 -21.33 23.26 18.54
N GLN A 339 -20.90 22.78 19.71
CA GLN A 339 -21.78 22.09 20.65
C GLN A 339 -21.62 22.64 22.06
N LYS A 340 -22.70 22.58 22.84
CA LYS A 340 -22.71 22.90 24.27
C LYS A 340 -23.02 21.65 25.06
N TRP A 341 -22.27 21.44 26.13
CA TRP A 341 -22.32 20.22 26.93
C TRP A 341 -22.77 20.53 28.36
N PRO A 342 -23.65 19.72 28.97
CA PRO A 342 -23.95 19.83 30.39
C PRO A 342 -22.69 19.67 31.24
N LYS A 343 -22.62 20.42 32.35
CA LYS A 343 -21.51 20.31 33.30
C LYS A 343 -21.38 18.88 33.83
N GLY A 344 -20.15 18.35 33.82
CA GLY A 344 -19.86 16.97 34.24
C GLY A 344 -19.97 15.93 33.12
N SER A 345 -20.26 16.34 31.89
CA SER A 345 -20.20 15.45 30.72
C SER A 345 -18.77 14.93 30.48
N THR A 346 -18.66 13.79 29.80
CA THR A 346 -17.38 13.21 29.36
C THR A 346 -17.29 13.19 27.83
N ARG A 347 -16.06 13.28 27.33
CA ARG A 347 -15.72 13.12 25.92
C ARG A 347 -15.09 11.74 25.75
N LYS A 348 -15.79 10.87 25.03
CA LYS A 348 -15.35 9.51 24.69
C LYS A 348 -14.15 9.56 23.75
N LEU A 349 -13.22 8.63 23.87
CA LEU A 349 -12.07 8.43 22.98
C LEU A 349 -12.24 7.09 22.26
N PHE A 350 -11.77 6.99 21.02
CA PHE A 350 -12.06 5.84 20.16
C PHE A 350 -10.80 5.34 19.44
N GLU A 351 -10.77 4.04 19.16
CA GLU A 351 -9.92 3.56 18.08
C GLU A 351 -10.61 3.87 16.75
N TRP A 352 -9.97 4.68 15.92
CA TRP A 352 -10.51 5.07 14.62
C TRP A 352 -10.25 3.96 13.60
N HIS A 353 -11.30 3.50 12.92
CA HIS A 353 -11.22 2.38 12.01
C HIS A 353 -10.95 2.82 10.56
N ILE A 354 -10.12 2.05 9.88
CA ILE A 354 -9.76 2.24 8.47
C ILE A 354 -10.84 1.74 7.50
N PRO A 355 -11.73 0.76 7.84
CA PRO A 355 -12.89 0.47 6.99
C PRO A 355 -14.16 1.32 7.27
N TYR A 356 -15.15 1.31 6.36
CA TYR A 356 -16.42 2.03 6.50
C TYR A 356 -17.37 1.23 7.36
N PRO A 357 -18.12 1.93 8.21
CA PRO A 357 -17.97 3.35 8.54
C PRO A 357 -16.71 3.62 9.39
N ARG A 358 -15.97 4.72 9.15
CA ARG A 358 -14.81 5.10 9.99
C ARG A 358 -15.20 5.25 11.46
N MET A 359 -16.37 5.86 11.67
CA MET A 359 -16.99 6.02 12.97
C MET A 359 -18.49 6.20 12.77
N VAL A 360 -19.28 5.55 13.62
CA VAL A 360 -20.72 5.80 13.75
C VAL A 360 -20.99 6.20 15.18
N THR A 361 -21.30 7.47 15.42
CA THR A 361 -21.66 7.96 16.73
C THR A 361 -22.47 9.25 16.64
N SER A 362 -23.56 9.30 17.38
CA SER A 362 -24.31 10.54 17.60
C SER A 362 -23.53 11.59 18.43
N SER A 363 -22.45 11.18 19.11
CA SER A 363 -21.72 12.05 20.06
C SER A 363 -20.85 13.13 19.41
N LEU A 364 -20.48 12.98 18.14
CA LEU A 364 -19.65 13.96 17.41
C LEU A 364 -20.48 14.97 16.62
N GLY A 365 -21.65 14.57 16.14
CA GLY A 365 -22.57 15.45 15.43
C GLY A 365 -23.30 14.75 14.27
N PRO A 366 -24.17 15.47 13.56
CA PRO A 366 -25.11 14.87 12.60
C PRO A 366 -24.46 14.06 11.48
N ALA A 367 -23.26 14.44 11.06
CA ALA A 367 -22.51 13.76 10.00
C ALA A 367 -21.88 12.42 10.44
N TYR A 368 -21.93 12.09 11.73
CA TYR A 368 -21.48 10.82 12.29
C TYR A 368 -22.64 9.96 12.81
N GLU A 369 -23.87 10.47 12.77
CA GLU A 369 -25.04 9.73 13.21
C GLU A 369 -25.28 8.49 12.35
N PRO A 370 -25.80 7.40 12.92
CA PRO A 370 -26.15 6.21 12.15
C PRO A 370 -27.16 6.51 11.05
N VAL A 371 -26.92 5.99 9.85
CA VAL A 371 -27.82 6.08 8.69
C VAL A 371 -28.21 4.70 8.18
N ASP A 372 -29.32 4.58 7.44
CA ASP A 372 -29.69 3.36 6.70
C ASP A 372 -29.68 2.05 7.52
N GLY A 373 -30.12 2.11 8.77
CA GLY A 373 -30.16 0.95 9.67
C GLY A 373 -28.79 0.55 10.23
N GLN A 374 -27.77 1.40 10.09
CA GLN A 374 -26.55 1.31 10.89
C GLN A 374 -26.94 1.39 12.37
N GLU A 375 -26.39 0.49 13.16
CA GLU A 375 -26.35 0.66 14.60
C GLU A 375 -25.07 1.43 14.94
N GLU A 376 -25.05 2.18 16.06
CA GLU A 376 -23.79 2.66 16.65
C GLU A 376 -22.83 1.49 16.97
N THR A 377 -23.34 0.26 16.93
CA THR A 377 -22.65 -1.03 16.97
C THR A 377 -22.68 -1.68 15.58
N CYS A 378 -21.69 -1.45 14.71
CA CYS A 378 -21.64 -2.21 13.46
C CYS A 378 -21.42 -3.71 13.76
N SER A 379 -22.13 -4.58 13.04
CA SER A 379 -22.35 -6.01 13.33
C SER A 379 -21.11 -6.92 13.46
N ASN A 380 -19.90 -6.39 13.35
CA ASN A 380 -18.63 -7.11 13.58
C ASN A 380 -17.61 -6.36 14.48
N HIS A 381 -17.85 -5.09 14.84
CA HIS A 381 -17.00 -4.30 15.74
C HIS A 381 -17.89 -3.30 16.52
N GLU A 382 -17.93 -3.42 17.85
CA GLU A 382 -18.49 -2.35 18.66
C GLU A 382 -17.54 -1.15 18.60
N PHE A 383 -18.02 0.06 18.23
CA PHE A 383 -17.27 1.32 18.43
C PHE A 383 -17.23 1.65 19.92
N VAL A 384 -16.56 0.78 20.69
CA VAL A 384 -16.45 0.91 22.14
C VAL A 384 -15.47 2.05 22.44
N PRO A 385 -15.85 3.01 23.29
CA PRO A 385 -14.90 3.98 23.79
C PRO A 385 -13.71 3.27 24.47
N ILE A 386 -12.49 3.60 24.04
CA ILE A 386 -11.25 3.09 24.65
C ILE A 386 -10.81 3.93 25.86
N GLY A 387 -11.44 5.10 26.04
CA GLY A 387 -11.23 5.99 27.18
C GLY A 387 -12.28 7.08 27.24
N GLU A 388 -12.27 7.83 28.34
CA GLU A 388 -13.10 9.02 28.52
C GLU A 388 -12.29 10.10 29.24
N ILE A 389 -12.47 11.35 28.81
CA ILE A 389 -11.89 12.52 29.48
C ILE A 389 -12.99 13.52 29.85
N PRO A 390 -12.76 14.43 30.81
CA PRO A 390 -13.72 15.50 31.10
C PRO A 390 -14.04 16.31 29.84
N GLN A 391 -15.33 16.57 29.60
CA GLN A 391 -15.78 17.41 28.49
C GLN A 391 -15.83 18.89 28.90
N VAL A 392 -15.50 19.76 27.95
CA VAL A 392 -15.63 21.22 28.11
C VAL A 392 -17.07 21.68 27.89
N GLU A 393 -17.50 22.76 28.54
CA GLU A 393 -18.89 23.26 28.44
C GLU A 393 -19.28 23.66 27.00
N GLU A 394 -18.31 24.03 26.17
CA GLU A 394 -18.53 24.43 24.78
C GLU A 394 -17.35 24.01 23.89
N THR A 395 -17.65 23.43 22.73
CA THR A 395 -16.68 23.03 21.71
C THR A 395 -16.80 23.88 20.46
N TRP A 396 -15.68 24.17 19.82
CA TRP A 396 -15.64 24.91 18.56
C TRP A 396 -16.00 24.05 17.37
N ALA A 397 -16.51 24.70 16.35
CA ALA A 397 -16.86 24.06 15.11
C ALA A 397 -15.62 23.94 14.19
N TYR A 398 -15.43 22.81 13.52
CA TYR A 398 -14.29 22.59 12.62
C TYR A 398 -14.61 21.73 11.38
N TRP A 399 -13.69 21.74 10.41
CA TRP A 399 -13.65 20.78 9.29
C TRP A 399 -12.82 19.56 9.65
N ASP A 400 -13.36 18.41 9.31
CA ASP A 400 -12.83 17.11 9.68
C ASP A 400 -12.72 16.23 8.45
N THR A 401 -11.57 15.58 8.30
CA THR A 401 -11.43 14.38 7.47
C THR A 401 -11.05 13.26 8.42
N GLU A 402 -9.95 12.55 8.19
CA GLU A 402 -9.36 11.64 9.18
C GLU A 402 -8.84 12.40 10.41
N TYR A 403 -8.35 13.62 10.19
CA TYR A 403 -7.82 14.51 11.21
C TYR A 403 -8.57 15.83 11.24
N GLY A 404 -8.59 16.47 12.41
CA GLY A 404 -9.07 17.84 12.52
C GLY A 404 -8.22 18.76 11.64
N MET A 405 -8.84 19.46 10.69
CA MET A 405 -8.13 20.27 9.70
C MET A 405 -8.03 21.74 10.13
N GLN A 406 -9.17 22.44 10.17
CA GLN A 406 -9.25 23.86 10.49
C GLN A 406 -10.54 24.17 11.25
N ASN A 407 -10.42 24.89 12.37
CA ASN A 407 -11.58 25.33 13.14
C ASN A 407 -12.04 26.75 12.82
N GLU A 408 -13.19 27.14 13.39
CA GLU A 408 -13.81 28.45 13.18
C GLU A 408 -12.96 29.66 13.64
N TRP A 409 -11.90 29.43 14.41
CA TRP A 409 -10.95 30.44 14.87
C TRP A 409 -9.69 30.53 14.00
N GLY A 410 -9.53 29.62 13.03
CA GLY A 410 -8.37 29.56 12.15
C GLY A 410 -7.21 28.73 12.68
N LEU A 411 -7.37 28.01 13.81
CA LEU A 411 -6.44 26.95 14.19
C LEU A 411 -6.43 25.91 13.08
N SER A 412 -5.25 25.61 12.56
CA SER A 412 -5.06 24.76 11.38
C SER A 412 -3.98 23.72 11.66
N ILE A 413 -4.26 22.46 11.33
CA ILE A 413 -3.34 21.34 11.57
C ILE A 413 -3.04 20.66 10.25
N GLY A 414 -1.79 20.23 10.14
CA GLY A 414 -1.37 19.19 9.24
C GLY A 414 -0.62 18.07 9.95
N GLU A 415 -0.86 16.82 9.59
CA GLU A 415 -0.42 15.57 10.25
C GLU A 415 0.40 14.67 9.31
N SER A 416 1.66 14.36 9.64
CA SER A 416 2.47 13.35 8.93
C SER A 416 2.97 12.24 9.87
N THR A 417 2.70 10.99 9.51
CA THR A 417 3.25 9.82 10.23
C THR A 417 4.75 9.71 10.11
N GLY A 418 5.42 9.52 11.25
CA GLY A 418 6.86 9.45 11.41
C GLY A 418 7.39 8.16 12.02
N THR A 419 8.72 8.07 12.10
CA THR A 419 9.44 6.91 12.67
C THR A 419 9.78 7.11 14.14
N GLY A 420 9.43 6.15 15.00
CA GLY A 420 9.63 6.22 16.45
C GLY A 420 10.31 4.97 17.02
N MET A 421 11.14 5.14 18.05
CA MET A 421 11.85 4.05 18.75
C MET A 421 10.95 3.24 19.71
N THR A 422 9.71 3.69 19.91
CA THR A 422 8.72 3.08 20.80
C THR A 422 7.43 2.91 20.04
N VAL A 423 6.69 1.85 20.35
CA VAL A 423 5.42 1.53 19.72
C VAL A 423 4.39 1.35 20.82
N GLY A 424 3.18 1.83 20.55
CA GLY A 424 2.06 1.70 21.46
C GLY A 424 0.78 1.29 20.78
N TRP A 425 -0.22 0.90 21.57
CA TRP A 425 -1.38 0.20 21.04
C TRP A 425 -2.65 0.46 21.83
N PRO A 426 -3.80 0.51 21.14
CA PRO A 426 -5.07 0.92 21.72
C PRO A 426 -5.58 -0.09 22.74
N ALA A 427 -6.20 0.43 23.81
CA ALA A 427 -6.80 -0.33 24.90
C ALA A 427 -8.18 -0.88 24.53
N THR A 428 -8.26 -1.68 23.47
CA THR A 428 -9.51 -2.34 23.06
C THR A 428 -9.68 -3.73 23.69
N PRO A 429 -10.92 -4.23 23.81
CA PRO A 429 -11.19 -5.56 24.37
C PRO A 429 -10.46 -6.70 23.65
N ASP A 430 -10.21 -6.58 22.34
CA ASP A 430 -9.48 -7.55 21.53
C ASP A 430 -7.95 -7.44 21.67
N LYS A 431 -7.45 -6.38 22.31
CA LYS A 431 -6.01 -6.11 22.52
C LYS A 431 -5.71 -5.97 24.03
N PRO A 432 -5.69 -7.08 24.79
CA PRO A 432 -5.45 -7.05 26.25
C PRO A 432 -4.07 -6.51 26.67
N TRP A 433 -3.17 -6.33 25.71
CA TRP A 433 -1.81 -5.79 25.84
C TRP A 433 -1.71 -4.30 25.46
N GLY A 434 -2.78 -3.71 24.91
CA GLY A 434 -2.87 -2.28 24.63
C GLY A 434 -3.29 -1.51 25.88
N PHE A 435 -2.59 -0.42 26.21
CA PHE A 435 -2.96 0.46 27.33
C PHE A 435 -3.14 1.92 26.93
N CYS A 436 -2.82 2.28 25.69
CA CYS A 436 -3.03 3.63 25.19
C CYS A 436 -4.51 3.85 24.83
N ARG A 437 -5.05 5.01 25.19
CA ARG A 437 -6.48 5.32 25.02
C ARG A 437 -6.72 6.47 24.06
N VAL A 438 -5.67 7.04 23.46
CA VAL A 438 -5.81 8.13 22.51
C VAL A 438 -4.89 7.96 21.29
N GLY A 439 -5.48 8.08 20.11
CA GLY A 439 -4.77 8.16 18.82
C GLY A 439 -4.65 9.59 18.31
N ILE A 440 -3.92 9.81 17.23
CA ILE A 440 -3.71 11.17 16.69
C ILE A 440 -4.99 11.78 16.10
N GLU A 441 -5.90 10.91 15.64
CA GLU A 441 -7.24 11.26 15.18
C GLU A 441 -8.05 11.94 16.28
N ASP A 442 -7.98 11.45 17.52
CA ASP A 442 -8.65 12.06 18.67
C ASP A 442 -7.93 13.34 19.11
N LEU A 443 -6.59 13.34 19.18
CA LEU A 443 -5.82 14.50 19.63
C LEU A 443 -6.07 15.73 18.74
N THR A 444 -6.03 15.56 17.42
CA THR A 444 -6.28 16.67 16.47
C THR A 444 -7.70 17.21 16.58
N LYS A 445 -8.71 16.34 16.74
CA LYS A 445 -10.11 16.74 16.93
C LYS A 445 -10.32 17.46 18.27
N LEU A 446 -9.75 16.95 19.35
CA LEU A 446 -9.79 17.59 20.68
C LEU A 446 -9.13 18.98 20.66
N ALA A 447 -8.02 19.14 19.93
CA ALA A 447 -7.41 20.45 19.71
C ALA A 447 -8.36 21.40 18.97
N MET A 448 -9.00 20.94 17.90
CA MET A 448 -9.98 21.73 17.15
C MET A 448 -11.19 22.14 17.99
N GLU A 449 -11.69 21.22 18.82
CA GLU A 449 -12.83 21.41 19.73
C GLU A 449 -12.53 22.44 20.84
N ARG A 450 -11.29 22.48 21.37
CA ARG A 450 -10.97 23.18 22.63
C ARG A 450 -10.14 24.45 22.44
N CYS A 451 -9.31 24.52 21.39
CA CYS A 451 -8.28 25.54 21.28
C CYS A 451 -8.52 26.57 20.18
N ARG A 452 -7.97 27.78 20.39
CA ARG A 452 -7.91 28.86 19.38
C ARG A 452 -6.50 29.11 18.87
N THR A 453 -5.49 28.81 19.68
CA THR A 453 -4.07 29.06 19.38
C THR A 453 -3.31 27.74 19.21
N ALA A 454 -2.24 27.78 18.42
CA ALA A 454 -1.37 26.64 18.15
C ALA A 454 -0.67 26.17 19.43
N ARG A 455 -0.25 27.09 20.29
CA ARG A 455 0.30 26.78 21.62
C ARG A 455 -0.70 26.02 22.50
N CYS A 456 -1.97 26.45 22.54
CA CYS A 456 -3.02 25.73 23.26
C CYS A 456 -3.19 24.31 22.71
N ALA A 457 -3.23 24.18 21.38
CA ALA A 457 -3.44 22.91 20.71
C ALA A 457 -2.30 21.93 21.00
N VAL A 458 -1.04 22.36 20.86
CA VAL A 458 0.15 21.56 21.19
C VAL A 458 0.12 21.08 22.64
N GLN A 459 -0.16 21.98 23.58
CA GLN A 459 -0.21 21.63 25.01
C GLN A 459 -1.36 20.66 25.31
N THR A 460 -2.55 20.92 24.77
CA THR A 460 -3.74 20.08 24.98
C THR A 460 -3.53 18.67 24.41
N MET A 461 -2.99 18.57 23.19
CA MET A 461 -2.67 17.27 22.58
C MET A 461 -1.63 16.53 23.41
N GLY A 462 -0.56 17.23 23.82
CA GLY A 462 0.52 16.66 24.61
C GLY A 462 0.08 16.15 25.99
N ASP A 463 -0.70 16.95 26.73
CA ASP A 463 -1.16 16.59 28.08
C ASP A 463 -2.11 15.39 28.04
N ILE A 464 -3.04 15.37 27.10
CA ILE A 464 -3.97 14.24 26.92
C ILE A 464 -3.21 12.99 26.49
N ALA A 465 -2.23 13.12 25.58
CA ALA A 465 -1.39 11.99 25.17
C ALA A 465 -0.59 11.38 26.34
N VAL A 466 -0.06 12.23 27.23
CA VAL A 466 0.68 11.78 28.43
C VAL A 466 -0.24 11.07 29.41
N ASP A 467 -1.42 11.61 29.66
CA ASP A 467 -2.41 11.11 30.63
C ASP A 467 -3.11 9.81 30.17
N GLN A 468 -3.51 9.76 28.89
CA GLN A 468 -4.30 8.67 28.33
C GLN A 468 -3.46 7.60 27.62
N GLY A 469 -2.19 7.89 27.33
CA GLY A 469 -1.32 7.02 26.54
C GLY A 469 -1.59 7.14 25.04
N PHE A 470 -0.52 7.36 24.28
CA PHE A 470 -0.58 7.60 22.83
C PHE A 470 -0.24 6.36 22.01
N PHE A 471 -1.03 6.09 20.97
CA PHE A 471 -0.72 5.11 19.92
C PHE A 471 -0.87 5.74 18.52
N SER A 472 -0.09 5.25 17.56
CA SER A 472 -0.33 5.51 16.13
C SER A 472 -1.20 4.40 15.54
N SER A 473 -2.03 4.72 14.54
CA SER A 473 -2.82 3.75 13.78
C SER A 473 -1.96 2.70 13.08
N ASP A 474 -0.72 3.03 12.74
CA ASP A 474 0.25 2.18 12.04
C ASP A 474 1.19 1.40 12.99
N SER A 475 0.80 1.19 14.25
CA SER A 475 1.66 0.59 15.29
C SER A 475 1.89 -0.93 15.16
N GLY A 476 1.14 -1.63 14.29
CA GLY A 476 1.25 -3.08 14.13
C GLY A 476 0.83 -3.86 15.38
N SER A 477 1.48 -4.99 15.66
CA SER A 477 1.18 -5.84 16.83
C SER A 477 2.43 -6.08 17.69
N PRO A 478 2.33 -6.56 18.94
CA PRO A 478 3.50 -6.74 19.82
C PRO A 478 4.50 -7.77 19.29
N ASP A 479 4.03 -8.77 18.54
CA ASP A 479 4.89 -9.75 17.87
C ASP A 479 5.57 -9.17 16.62
N LYS A 480 5.02 -8.11 16.03
CA LYS A 480 5.57 -7.39 14.87
C LYS A 480 5.35 -5.88 14.97
N PRO A 481 6.04 -5.20 15.89
CA PRO A 481 5.85 -3.76 16.08
C PRO A 481 6.31 -2.98 14.84
N ALA A 482 5.51 -2.01 14.41
CA ALA A 482 5.78 -1.22 13.21
C ALA A 482 6.44 0.13 13.55
N TYR A 483 7.73 0.10 13.90
CA TYR A 483 8.49 1.30 14.29
C TYR A 483 8.48 2.42 13.25
N SER A 484 8.43 2.07 11.96
CA SER A 484 8.43 3.03 10.85
C SER A 484 7.17 3.90 10.75
N GLY A 485 6.08 3.55 11.46
CA GLY A 485 4.84 4.31 11.51
C GLY A 485 4.31 4.50 12.92
N SER A 486 5.17 4.41 13.94
CA SER A 486 4.76 4.37 15.36
C SER A 486 4.69 5.74 16.05
N SER A 487 4.78 6.82 15.29
CA SER A 487 4.85 8.20 15.80
C SER A 487 4.27 9.18 14.79
N GLU A 488 3.98 10.41 15.22
CA GLU A 488 3.32 11.41 14.38
C GLU A 488 4.04 12.77 14.46
N VAL A 489 3.95 13.53 13.37
CA VAL A 489 4.57 14.85 13.19
C VAL A 489 3.56 15.82 12.65
N LEU A 490 3.17 16.79 13.47
CA LEU A 490 2.17 17.77 13.12
C LEU A 490 2.79 19.14 12.91
N VAL A 491 2.20 19.92 12.01
CA VAL A 491 2.39 21.37 11.96
C VAL A 491 1.07 22.03 12.34
N VAL A 492 1.11 22.87 13.36
CA VAL A 492 -0.05 23.54 13.95
C VAL A 492 0.13 25.04 13.80
N GLY A 493 -0.80 25.69 13.10
CA GLY A 493 -0.80 27.14 12.90
C GLY A 493 -2.06 27.79 13.46
N ASP A 494 -1.95 29.04 13.89
CA ASP A 494 -3.11 29.84 14.33
C ASP A 494 -3.19 31.20 13.65
N ALA A 495 -4.40 31.79 13.67
CA ALA A 495 -4.64 33.11 13.11
C ALA A 495 -4.18 34.25 14.03
N GLU A 496 -4.31 34.03 15.35
CA GLU A 496 -3.90 34.96 16.39
C GLU A 496 -3.29 34.16 17.55
N PRO A 497 -2.03 34.42 17.95
CA PRO A 497 -1.16 35.52 17.53
C PRO A 497 -0.49 35.40 16.15
N GLY A 498 -0.74 34.34 15.39
CA GLY A 498 -0.08 34.07 14.10
C GLY A 498 1.11 33.12 14.23
N GLU A 499 1.07 32.21 15.19
CA GLU A 499 2.15 31.27 15.48
C GLU A 499 2.05 29.99 14.65
N LEU A 500 3.21 29.39 14.37
CA LEU A 500 3.33 28.07 13.74
C LEU A 500 4.24 27.19 14.61
N TRP A 501 3.82 25.95 14.84
CA TRP A 501 4.50 25.00 15.71
C TRP A 501 4.65 23.65 15.02
N ILE A 502 5.81 23.03 15.15
CA ILE A 502 6.03 21.62 14.84
C ILE A 502 5.77 20.82 16.12
N PHE A 503 5.06 19.70 16.06
CA PHE A 503 4.76 18.82 17.19
C PHE A 503 5.07 17.37 16.83
N ASN A 504 6.04 16.77 17.51
CA ASN A 504 6.39 15.35 17.38
C ASN A 504 5.87 14.58 18.59
N VAL A 505 5.21 13.44 18.38
CA VAL A 505 4.71 12.58 19.46
C VAL A 505 4.97 11.10 19.16
N LEU A 506 5.36 10.36 20.20
CA LEU A 506 5.49 8.90 20.18
C LEU A 506 5.03 8.30 21.52
N THR A 507 4.83 6.98 21.55
CA THR A 507 4.41 6.27 22.75
C THR A 507 5.44 6.39 23.87
N GLY A 508 4.98 6.65 25.09
CA GLY A 508 5.81 6.74 26.28
C GLY A 508 6.11 5.39 26.94
N ARG A 509 6.59 5.45 28.18
CA ARG A 509 6.94 4.25 28.95
C ARG A 509 5.74 3.31 29.10
N ASN A 510 6.01 2.00 29.04
CA ASN A 510 5.04 0.91 29.27
C ASN A 510 3.83 0.87 28.32
N ASN A 511 3.89 1.52 27.15
CA ASN A 511 2.71 1.63 26.27
C ASN A 511 1.50 2.26 26.97
N ALA A 512 1.72 3.20 27.88
CA ALA A 512 0.65 3.77 28.72
C ALA A 512 0.77 5.28 28.92
N SER A 513 1.66 5.94 28.17
CA SER A 513 1.87 7.39 28.22
C SER A 513 2.36 7.88 26.84
N ALA A 514 2.84 9.10 26.75
CA ALA A 514 3.42 9.68 25.54
C ALA A 514 4.72 10.43 25.87
N ILE A 515 5.61 10.47 24.89
CA ILE A 515 6.74 11.41 24.86
C ILE A 515 6.47 12.35 23.70
N TRP A 516 6.60 13.64 23.91
CA TRP A 516 6.39 14.62 22.84
C TRP A 516 7.30 15.83 22.99
N ALA A 517 7.55 16.48 21.86
CA ALA A 517 8.25 17.75 21.80
C ALA A 517 7.61 18.63 20.73
N ALA A 518 7.61 19.93 20.98
CA ALA A 518 7.14 20.92 20.04
C ALA A 518 8.12 22.09 19.95
N GLN A 519 8.26 22.61 18.75
CA GLN A 519 9.14 23.74 18.46
C GLN A 519 8.41 24.80 17.66
N ARG A 520 8.46 26.03 18.15
CA ARG A 520 7.95 27.20 17.44
C ARG A 520 8.78 27.44 16.19
N VAL A 521 8.12 27.64 15.06
CA VAL A 521 8.76 28.04 13.81
C VAL A 521 9.04 29.55 13.89
N PRO A 522 10.18 30.03 13.39
CA PRO A 522 10.41 31.48 13.28
C PRO A 522 9.56 32.09 12.16
N SER A 523 9.13 33.33 12.31
CA SER A 523 8.39 34.03 11.26
C SER A 523 9.20 34.15 9.96
N ASN A 524 8.50 34.07 8.82
CA ASN A 524 9.07 34.10 7.46
C ASN A 524 9.97 32.87 7.19
N HIS A 525 9.46 31.69 7.54
CA HIS A 525 10.12 30.42 7.30
C HIS A 525 9.18 29.45 6.59
N VAL A 526 9.77 28.47 5.90
CA VAL A 526 9.10 27.30 5.34
C VAL A 526 9.48 26.06 6.15
N VAL A 527 8.49 25.25 6.48
CA VAL A 527 8.65 23.92 7.07
C VAL A 527 8.30 22.86 6.02
N ALA A 528 9.08 21.78 6.00
CA ALA A 528 8.80 20.60 5.20
C ALA A 528 8.85 19.36 6.10
N VAL A 529 7.81 18.52 6.03
CA VAL A 529 7.74 17.27 6.81
C VAL A 529 7.55 16.10 5.86
N GLY A 530 8.56 15.23 5.77
CA GLY A 530 8.52 14.01 4.97
C GLY A 530 8.58 12.77 5.84
N ASN A 531 7.51 12.43 6.56
CA ASN A 531 7.36 11.16 7.29
C ASN A 531 8.51 10.75 8.20
N SER A 532 9.05 11.75 8.90
CA SER A 532 10.15 11.59 9.83
C SER A 532 10.14 12.80 10.74
N PHE A 533 10.56 12.61 11.99
CA PHE A 533 10.74 13.73 12.91
C PHE A 533 11.64 14.80 12.30
N THR A 534 11.26 16.06 12.52
CA THR A 534 12.02 17.24 12.06
C THR A 534 12.69 17.97 13.22
N ILE A 535 12.12 17.91 14.43
CA ILE A 535 12.71 18.50 15.65
C ILE A 535 13.99 17.74 16.05
N ARG A 536 15.15 18.39 15.82
CA ARG A 536 16.47 17.95 16.28
C ARG A 536 16.77 18.53 17.66
N SER A 537 17.34 19.74 17.68
CA SER A 537 17.81 20.41 18.88
C SER A 537 16.68 21.12 19.61
N LEU A 538 16.37 20.61 20.80
CA LEU A 538 15.36 21.12 21.72
C LEU A 538 16.07 21.80 22.90
N ASN A 539 15.91 23.11 23.05
CA ASN A 539 16.45 23.84 24.20
C ASN A 539 15.48 23.74 25.37
N LEU A 540 15.85 22.97 26.40
CA LEU A 540 14.98 22.67 27.54
C LEU A 540 14.76 23.86 28.49
N SER A 541 15.56 24.92 28.35
CA SER A 541 15.42 26.16 29.13
C SER A 541 14.57 27.23 28.44
N ASP A 542 14.27 27.06 27.15
CA ASP A 542 13.53 28.03 26.34
C ASP A 542 12.08 27.56 26.14
N SER A 543 11.25 27.81 27.15
CA SER A 543 9.81 27.48 27.13
C SER A 543 8.99 28.35 26.18
N GLU A 544 9.57 29.46 25.69
CA GLU A 544 8.90 30.32 24.71
C GLU A 544 8.87 29.66 23.34
N ASN A 545 9.99 29.04 22.92
CA ASN A 545 10.09 28.40 21.60
C ASN A 545 10.04 26.88 21.63
N ASN A 546 10.12 26.25 22.80
CA ASN A 546 10.13 24.79 22.93
C ASN A 546 9.16 24.34 24.03
N LEU A 547 8.30 23.38 23.72
CA LEU A 547 7.43 22.70 24.67
C LEU A 547 7.69 21.21 24.60
N PHE A 548 7.52 20.47 25.69
CA PHE A 548 7.82 19.04 25.72
C PHE A 548 7.16 18.33 26.89
N SER A 549 7.00 17.01 26.77
CA SER A 549 6.46 16.16 27.83
C SER A 549 7.33 16.17 29.08
N PRO A 550 6.75 16.03 30.29
CA PRO A 550 7.53 15.81 31.51
C PRO A 550 8.50 14.63 31.36
N GLY A 551 9.74 14.78 31.83
CA GLY A 551 10.75 13.73 31.74
C GLY A 551 11.17 13.38 30.30
N VAL A 552 11.08 14.33 29.35
CA VAL A 552 11.37 14.10 27.92
C VAL A 552 12.70 13.39 27.65
N THR A 553 13.69 13.51 28.53
CA THR A 553 15.01 12.85 28.39
C THR A 553 15.11 11.49 29.08
N ASP A 554 14.21 11.18 30.02
CA ASP A 554 14.41 10.13 31.01
C ASP A 554 14.46 8.75 30.38
N LEU A 555 13.54 8.46 29.45
CA LEU A 555 13.52 7.19 28.73
C LEU A 555 14.74 7.04 27.81
N ALA A 556 15.13 8.11 27.10
CA ALA A 556 16.32 8.09 26.25
C ALA A 556 17.61 7.81 27.04
N VAL A 557 17.75 8.40 28.24
CA VAL A 557 18.89 8.14 29.14
C VAL A 557 18.84 6.72 29.70
N GLU A 558 17.68 6.26 30.16
CA GLU A 558 17.50 4.90 30.69
C GLU A 558 17.85 3.84 29.64
N LYS A 559 17.40 4.02 28.39
CA LYS A 559 17.65 3.08 27.29
C LYS A 559 19.02 3.24 26.63
N GLY A 560 19.81 4.24 27.04
CA GLY A 560 21.12 4.53 26.44
C GLY A 560 21.02 5.04 25.00
N TRP A 561 19.89 5.61 24.60
CA TRP A 561 19.71 6.21 23.26
C TRP A 561 20.33 7.59 23.14
N TRP A 562 20.52 8.26 24.29
CA TRP A 562 21.18 9.56 24.41
C TRP A 562 21.80 9.74 25.79
N HIS A 563 23.00 10.33 25.82
CA HIS A 563 23.66 10.78 27.04
C HIS A 563 23.78 12.31 27.09
N PRO A 564 23.66 12.96 28.28
CA PRO A 564 23.84 14.40 28.43
C PRO A 564 25.17 14.95 27.91
N SER A 565 26.22 14.11 27.89
CA SER A 565 27.53 14.46 27.32
C SER A 565 27.52 14.61 25.79
N GLU A 566 26.50 14.08 25.10
CA GLU A 566 26.32 14.23 23.65
C GLU A 566 25.65 15.57 23.28
N ALA A 567 25.16 16.32 24.28
CA ALA A 567 24.57 17.63 24.06
C ALA A 567 25.62 18.60 23.49
N LYS A 568 25.31 19.22 22.34
CA LYS A 568 26.18 20.26 21.74
C LYS A 568 26.39 21.45 22.68
N PHE A 569 25.36 21.75 23.47
CA PHE A 569 25.37 22.79 24.50
C PHE A 569 24.64 22.27 25.74
N PRO A 570 25.01 22.71 26.96
CA PRO A 570 24.27 22.37 28.17
C PRO A 570 22.78 22.71 28.03
N GLY A 571 21.90 21.78 28.40
CA GLY A 571 20.44 21.97 28.33
C GLY A 571 19.80 21.77 26.95
N VAL A 572 20.57 21.35 25.93
CA VAL A 572 20.04 21.04 24.60
C VAL A 572 19.92 19.52 24.40
N PHE A 573 18.73 19.06 24.04
CA PHE A 573 18.42 17.66 23.78
C PHE A 573 18.21 17.42 22.27
N ASP A 574 18.79 16.36 21.70
CA ASP A 574 18.54 15.98 20.30
C ASP A 574 17.38 14.97 20.21
N PHE A 575 16.15 15.49 20.09
CA PHE A 575 14.92 14.69 20.16
C PHE A 575 14.86 13.63 19.06
N PHE A 576 14.97 14.01 17.79
CA PHE A 576 14.97 13.03 16.69
C PHE A 576 16.19 12.10 16.78
N GLY A 577 17.35 12.59 17.21
CA GLY A 577 18.54 11.75 17.39
C GLY A 577 18.37 10.68 18.46
N ALA A 578 17.55 10.92 19.48
CA ALA A 578 17.28 9.99 20.58
C ALA A 578 16.08 9.06 20.31
N TYR A 579 15.00 9.60 19.74
CA TYR A 579 13.71 8.91 19.65
C TYR A 579 13.28 8.51 18.24
N GLY A 580 13.97 8.98 17.21
CA GLY A 580 13.68 8.56 15.85
C GLY A 580 14.17 7.14 15.58
N TYR A 581 13.37 6.37 14.85
CA TYR A 581 13.76 5.04 14.42
C TYR A 581 14.52 5.07 13.09
N GLN A 582 15.62 4.33 13.05
CA GLN A 582 16.39 4.06 11.84
C GLN A 582 16.29 2.57 11.52
N PRO A 583 15.71 2.19 10.36
CA PRO A 583 15.73 0.80 9.93
C PRO A 583 17.18 0.30 9.79
N THR A 584 17.44 -0.96 10.18
CA THR A 584 18.74 -1.64 10.05
C THR A 584 18.62 -2.87 9.15
N ALA A 585 19.73 -3.41 8.66
CA ALA A 585 19.75 -4.63 7.85
C ALA A 585 19.22 -5.86 8.62
N GLU A 586 19.31 -5.83 9.95
CA GLU A 586 18.76 -6.85 10.84
C GLU A 586 17.23 -6.78 10.94
N ASN A 587 16.64 -5.59 10.74
CA ASN A 587 15.21 -5.31 10.94
C ASN A 587 14.46 -4.99 9.62
N THR A 588 15.11 -5.18 8.47
CA THR A 588 14.52 -5.04 7.15
C THR A 588 14.98 -6.20 6.28
N ALA A 589 14.14 -6.68 5.35
CA ALA A 589 14.51 -7.72 4.38
C ALA A 589 15.45 -7.18 3.28
N ILE A 590 16.36 -6.26 3.64
CA ILE A 590 17.31 -5.58 2.76
C ILE A 590 18.71 -5.86 3.31
N ASP A 591 19.43 -6.76 2.65
CA ASP A 591 20.74 -7.26 3.10
C ASP A 591 21.89 -6.23 3.02
N ASP A 592 21.63 -5.00 2.54
CA ASP A 592 22.64 -3.96 2.31
C ASP A 592 22.36 -2.67 3.10
N ILE A 593 23.22 -2.39 4.08
CA ILE A 593 23.20 -1.18 4.91
C ILE A 593 23.32 0.11 4.05
N ALA A 594 24.04 0.07 2.92
CA ALA A 594 24.12 1.22 2.02
C ALA A 594 22.77 1.49 1.34
N SER A 595 22.06 0.43 0.94
CA SER A 595 20.70 0.52 0.39
C SER A 595 19.67 1.05 1.40
N ILE A 596 19.83 0.76 2.69
CA ILE A 596 18.94 1.27 3.76
C ILE A 596 19.17 2.75 4.06
N ARG A 597 20.42 3.21 4.11
CA ARG A 597 20.75 4.65 4.24
C ARG A 597 20.15 5.46 3.10
N ASN A 598 20.15 4.87 1.90
CA ASN A 598 19.60 5.47 0.70
C ASN A 598 18.06 5.47 0.67
N LEU A 599 17.41 4.46 1.28
CA LEU A 599 15.95 4.34 1.33
C LEU A 599 15.27 5.58 1.91
N MET A 600 15.62 5.98 3.13
CA MET A 600 15.02 7.17 3.76
C MET A 600 15.51 8.49 3.16
N ALA A 601 16.70 8.51 2.53
CA ALA A 601 17.14 9.66 1.76
C ALA A 601 16.23 9.92 0.56
N TYR A 602 15.82 8.88 -0.15
CA TYR A 602 14.93 8.99 -1.31
C TYR A 602 13.45 9.08 -0.92
N TYR A 603 13.10 8.56 0.25
CA TYR A 603 11.74 8.56 0.76
C TYR A 603 11.35 9.88 1.42
N SER A 604 12.18 10.41 2.31
CA SER A 604 11.85 11.53 3.18
C SER A 604 12.68 12.76 2.85
N GLY A 605 14.02 12.62 2.87
CA GLY A 605 14.95 13.72 2.67
C GLY A 605 14.72 14.44 1.34
N ARG A 606 14.61 13.69 0.24
CA ARG A 606 14.44 14.26 -1.10
C ARG A 606 13.16 15.10 -1.24
N ARG A 607 12.05 14.68 -0.62
CA ARG A 607 10.80 15.48 -0.60
C ARG A 607 10.98 16.77 0.18
N MET A 608 11.61 16.71 1.36
CA MET A 608 11.91 17.92 2.16
C MET A 608 12.79 18.89 1.39
N TRP A 609 13.88 18.40 0.80
CA TRP A 609 14.75 19.20 -0.07
C TRP A 609 13.96 19.86 -1.20
N ARG A 610 13.12 19.09 -1.89
CA ARG A 610 12.37 19.61 -3.04
C ARG A 610 11.40 20.71 -2.62
N ILE A 611 10.68 20.54 -1.51
CA ILE A 611 9.81 21.58 -0.94
C ILE A 611 10.62 22.86 -0.66
N PHE A 612 11.77 22.74 0.01
CA PHE A 612 12.62 23.90 0.28
C PHE A 612 13.13 24.54 -1.01
N SER A 613 13.53 23.76 -2.01
CA SER A 613 14.01 24.27 -3.31
C SER A 613 12.92 24.99 -4.13
N LEU A 614 11.65 24.63 -3.96
CA LEU A 614 10.54 25.25 -4.67
C LEU A 614 10.03 26.52 -3.98
N LEU A 615 10.02 26.54 -2.65
CA LEU A 615 9.41 27.62 -1.86
C LEU A 615 10.42 28.63 -1.31
N SER A 616 11.67 28.21 -1.14
CA SER A 616 12.80 29.08 -0.82
C SER A 616 14.04 28.66 -1.63
N PRO A 617 14.09 28.94 -2.94
CA PRO A 617 15.12 28.43 -3.84
C PRO A 617 16.56 28.71 -3.36
N GLY A 618 16.82 29.93 -2.87
CA GLY A 618 18.14 30.32 -2.38
C GLY A 618 18.59 29.53 -1.14
N GLU A 619 17.68 29.07 -0.29
CA GLU A 619 18.01 28.16 0.81
C GLU A 619 18.09 26.72 0.34
N GLY A 620 17.19 26.29 -0.55
CA GLY A 620 17.19 24.94 -1.13
C GLY A 620 18.46 24.60 -1.92
N GLU A 621 19.08 25.57 -2.59
CA GLU A 621 20.37 25.42 -3.29
C GLU A 621 21.54 25.08 -2.34
N LYS A 622 21.45 25.47 -1.07
CA LYS A 622 22.46 25.19 -0.04
C LYS A 622 22.34 23.78 0.54
N LEU A 623 21.22 23.11 0.30
CA LEU A 623 20.91 21.79 0.85
C LEU A 623 21.35 20.70 -0.13
N ASP A 624 22.01 19.67 0.38
CA ASP A 624 22.37 18.49 -0.43
C ASP A 624 21.11 17.67 -0.74
N PRO A 625 20.68 17.50 -2.01
CA PRO A 625 19.49 16.73 -2.39
C PRO A 625 19.56 15.24 -2.05
N ASN A 626 20.74 14.69 -1.79
CA ASN A 626 20.93 13.27 -1.47
C ASN A 626 21.07 13.01 0.04
N LEU A 627 20.95 14.05 0.87
CA LEU A 627 21.00 13.92 2.30
C LEU A 627 19.71 13.30 2.85
N GLY A 628 19.84 12.22 3.61
CA GLY A 628 18.69 11.59 4.27
C GLY A 628 18.32 12.23 5.60
N ASN A 629 17.01 12.33 5.86
CA ASN A 629 16.50 12.75 7.16
C ASN A 629 16.42 11.55 8.12
N LEU A 630 17.54 11.21 8.78
CA LEU A 630 17.67 10.07 9.69
C LEU A 630 18.10 10.52 11.10
N PRO A 631 17.80 9.73 12.15
CA PRO A 631 18.16 10.04 13.54
C PRO A 631 19.64 10.36 13.73
N LYS A 632 20.55 9.60 13.10
CA LYS A 632 22.00 9.79 13.27
C LYS A 632 22.67 10.50 12.07
N THR A 633 21.90 11.15 11.19
CA THR A 633 22.47 11.97 10.10
C THR A 633 23.35 13.09 10.66
N LYS A 634 24.58 13.21 10.15
CA LYS A 634 25.45 14.36 10.44
C LYS A 634 24.94 15.57 9.65
N ASN A 635 24.83 16.71 10.31
CA ASN A 635 24.32 17.97 9.73
C ASN A 635 22.97 17.77 9.01
N PRO A 636 21.93 17.28 9.72
CA PRO A 636 20.62 17.04 9.12
C PRO A 636 20.02 18.35 8.57
N TYR A 637 19.02 18.24 7.71
CA TYR A 637 18.26 19.41 7.29
C TYR A 637 17.71 20.17 8.50
N PRO A 638 17.65 21.51 8.43
CA PRO A 638 17.03 22.28 9.48
C PRO A 638 15.51 21.97 9.54
N PRO A 639 14.87 22.10 10.71
CA PRO A 639 13.41 21.93 10.83
C PRO A 639 12.62 22.90 9.94
N SER A 640 13.20 24.07 9.65
CA SER A 640 12.66 25.07 8.74
C SER A 640 13.78 25.86 8.03
N VAL A 641 13.48 26.49 6.90
CA VAL A 641 14.39 27.40 6.20
C VAL A 641 13.77 28.80 6.09
N PRO A 642 14.57 29.88 6.13
CA PRO A 642 14.08 31.23 5.86
C PRO A 642 13.40 31.33 4.49
N ALA A 643 12.32 32.09 4.41
CA ALA A 643 11.63 32.45 3.18
C ALA A 643 11.15 33.92 3.33
N PRO A 644 11.68 34.86 2.54
CA PRO A 644 11.34 36.27 2.69
C PRO A 644 9.83 36.50 2.73
N ARG A 645 9.38 37.46 3.55
CA ARG A 645 7.97 37.79 3.66
C ARG A 645 7.34 38.01 2.28
N GLY A 646 6.27 37.29 1.99
CA GLY A 646 5.53 37.36 0.73
C GLY A 646 6.16 36.61 -0.44
N SER A 647 7.27 35.90 -0.24
CA SER A 647 7.87 35.06 -1.28
C SER A 647 7.09 33.79 -1.54
N VAL A 648 6.32 33.30 -0.56
CA VAL A 648 5.55 32.06 -0.67
C VAL A 648 4.06 32.38 -0.88
N THR A 649 3.54 31.99 -2.04
CA THR A 649 2.12 32.15 -2.37
C THR A 649 1.37 30.83 -2.25
N ARG A 650 0.04 30.90 -2.06
CA ARG A 650 -0.82 29.70 -2.06
C ARG A 650 -0.67 28.85 -3.31
N SER A 651 -0.56 29.48 -4.48
CA SER A 651 -0.37 28.75 -5.75
C SER A 651 0.97 28.02 -5.78
N MET A 652 2.04 28.58 -5.19
CA MET A 652 3.33 27.88 -5.05
C MET A 652 3.21 26.66 -4.15
N VAL A 653 2.48 26.74 -3.03
CA VAL A 653 2.23 25.59 -2.15
C VAL A 653 1.43 24.51 -2.87
N MET A 654 0.33 24.88 -3.53
CA MET A 654 -0.47 23.94 -4.35
C MET A 654 0.37 23.28 -5.45
N ASN A 655 1.20 24.04 -6.16
CA ASN A 655 2.10 23.50 -7.18
C ASN A 655 3.20 22.62 -6.61
N THR A 656 3.67 22.89 -5.39
CA THR A 656 4.62 22.02 -4.68
C THR A 656 3.99 20.67 -4.39
N LEU A 657 2.71 20.63 -3.98
CA LEU A 657 1.98 19.37 -3.78
C LEU A 657 1.77 18.57 -5.08
N ARG A 658 1.87 19.22 -6.25
CA ARG A 658 1.75 18.59 -7.58
C ARG A 658 3.04 17.97 -8.10
N ASP A 659 4.17 18.21 -7.43
CA ASP A 659 5.51 17.96 -7.97
C ASP A 659 5.92 16.48 -7.89
N HIS A 660 6.69 16.06 -8.89
CA HIS A 660 7.36 14.77 -9.03
C HIS A 660 8.84 14.98 -9.38
N TYR A 661 9.43 16.04 -8.84
CA TYR A 661 10.80 16.49 -9.06
C TYR A 661 11.07 17.02 -10.47
N GLU A 662 10.05 17.57 -11.15
CA GLU A 662 10.16 18.04 -12.53
C GLU A 662 11.30 19.07 -12.69
N GLY A 663 12.11 18.90 -13.75
CA GLY A 663 13.22 19.81 -14.04
C GLY A 663 14.49 19.56 -13.22
N THR A 664 14.55 18.48 -12.44
CA THR A 664 15.74 18.05 -11.71
C THR A 664 16.31 16.73 -12.29
N PRO A 665 17.52 16.29 -11.89
CA PRO A 665 18.00 14.95 -12.23
C PRO A 665 17.14 13.79 -11.70
N TYR A 666 16.21 14.08 -10.78
CA TYR A 666 15.34 13.11 -10.11
C TYR A 666 13.90 13.10 -10.69
N ASP A 667 13.71 13.80 -11.82
CA ASP A 667 12.42 14.00 -12.49
C ASP A 667 11.78 12.66 -12.86
N LEU A 668 10.68 12.34 -12.17
CA LEU A 668 9.97 11.08 -12.32
C LEU A 668 9.11 11.01 -13.58
N THR A 669 9.00 12.10 -14.34
CA THR A 669 8.25 12.18 -15.60
C THR A 669 9.12 11.96 -16.84
N LYS A 670 10.43 11.67 -16.65
CA LYS A 670 11.41 11.47 -17.73
C LYS A 670 12.23 10.18 -17.62
N GLY A 671 12.77 9.75 -18.75
CA GLY A 671 13.78 8.69 -18.84
C GLY A 671 13.29 7.34 -18.30
N MET A 672 14.22 6.58 -17.71
CA MET A 672 13.91 5.27 -17.11
C MET A 672 13.07 5.36 -15.83
N ALA A 673 13.01 6.55 -15.21
CA ALA A 673 12.19 6.76 -14.04
C ALA A 673 10.70 6.81 -14.42
N ALA A 674 10.35 7.32 -15.59
CA ALA A 674 8.95 7.44 -16.00
C ALA A 674 8.40 6.16 -16.62
N GLY A 675 7.10 5.93 -16.42
CA GLY A 675 6.34 4.96 -17.20
C GLY A 675 6.04 5.47 -18.62
N PRO A 676 5.26 4.69 -19.40
CA PRO A 676 4.85 5.08 -20.74
C PRO A 676 4.30 6.50 -20.80
N HIS A 677 4.71 7.26 -21.82
CA HIS A 677 4.26 8.64 -22.03
C HIS A 677 4.50 9.60 -20.85
N GLY A 678 5.52 9.31 -20.03
CA GLY A 678 5.98 10.18 -18.96
C GLY A 678 5.16 10.10 -17.67
N THR A 679 4.38 9.03 -17.46
CA THR A 679 3.67 8.86 -16.18
C THR A 679 4.67 8.74 -15.02
N PRO A 680 4.53 9.56 -13.96
CA PRO A 680 5.40 9.47 -12.78
C PRO A 680 4.97 8.32 -11.84
N ASN A 681 3.74 7.82 -12.02
CA ASN A 681 3.10 6.86 -11.13
C ASN A 681 3.71 5.47 -11.27
N ARG A 682 4.04 4.86 -10.12
CA ARG A 682 4.64 3.53 -10.04
C ARG A 682 4.21 2.81 -8.77
N GLY A 683 3.87 1.53 -8.90
CA GLY A 683 3.73 0.65 -7.74
C GLY A 683 5.11 0.27 -7.17
N PRO A 684 5.16 -0.26 -5.93
CA PRO A 684 6.38 -0.84 -5.38
C PRO A 684 6.83 -2.04 -6.24
N ILE A 685 8.12 -2.12 -6.55
CA ILE A 685 8.71 -3.25 -7.27
C ILE A 685 9.54 -4.06 -6.28
N THR A 686 9.14 -5.30 -6.00
CA THR A 686 9.86 -6.22 -5.11
C THR A 686 10.94 -6.99 -5.87
N GLY A 687 12.07 -7.29 -5.22
CA GLY A 687 13.10 -8.18 -5.78
C GLY A 687 14.12 -7.52 -6.71
N ILE A 688 14.13 -6.18 -6.81
CA ILE A 688 15.17 -5.42 -7.52
C ILE A 688 16.08 -4.68 -6.54
N LYS A 689 17.37 -4.54 -6.87
CA LYS A 689 18.31 -3.73 -6.10
C LYS A 689 18.13 -2.26 -6.46
N GLY A 690 17.97 -1.41 -5.44
CA GLY A 690 17.71 0.02 -5.59
C GLY A 690 16.23 0.38 -5.41
N GLN A 691 15.97 1.66 -5.19
CA GLN A 691 14.61 2.22 -5.13
C GLN A 691 14.55 3.55 -5.87
N TRP A 692 13.37 3.83 -6.38
CA TRP A 692 13.05 5.13 -6.94
C TRP A 692 12.67 6.12 -5.85
N GLU A 693 12.72 7.40 -6.20
CA GLU A 693 12.25 8.49 -5.36
C GLU A 693 10.75 8.35 -5.09
N ARG A 694 10.37 8.69 -3.87
CA ARG A 694 8.96 8.83 -3.50
C ARG A 694 8.50 10.23 -3.90
N ALA A 695 7.65 10.33 -4.93
CA ALA A 695 7.08 11.62 -5.36
C ALA A 695 6.36 12.37 -4.23
N ILE A 696 6.27 13.69 -4.37
CA ILE A 696 5.42 14.54 -3.52
C ILE A 696 3.95 14.26 -3.85
N SER A 697 3.56 14.42 -5.12
CA SER A 697 2.25 13.99 -5.59
C SER A 697 2.26 12.49 -5.88
N MET A 698 1.31 11.73 -5.32
CA MET A 698 1.29 10.28 -5.46
C MET A 698 -0.08 9.79 -5.92
N PHE A 699 -0.13 8.79 -6.82
CA PHE A 699 -1.39 8.23 -7.34
C PHE A 699 -2.34 7.65 -6.29
N ARG A 700 -1.87 7.40 -5.07
CA ARG A 700 -2.69 6.89 -3.94
C ARG A 700 -3.15 8.00 -3.00
N THR A 701 -2.89 9.26 -3.32
CA THR A 701 -3.39 10.39 -2.53
C THR A 701 -4.91 10.44 -2.59
N ALA A 702 -5.53 10.33 -1.42
CA ALA A 702 -6.96 10.37 -1.17
C ALA A 702 -7.55 11.77 -1.42
N TYR A 703 -6.92 12.74 -0.77
CA TYR A 703 -7.24 14.15 -0.85
C TYR A 703 -6.00 14.94 -0.44
N SER A 704 -6.04 16.24 -0.72
CA SER A 704 -5.03 17.18 -0.29
C SER A 704 -5.67 18.52 0.02
N TYR A 705 -5.05 19.30 0.89
CA TYR A 705 -5.59 20.60 1.26
C TYR A 705 -4.51 21.64 1.50
N VAL A 706 -4.88 22.91 1.35
CA VAL A 706 -4.09 24.07 1.80
C VAL A 706 -4.98 24.91 2.70
N LEU A 707 -4.61 25.00 3.98
CA LEU A 707 -5.30 25.78 5.00
C LEU A 707 -4.69 27.17 5.02
N GLU A 708 -5.43 28.13 4.49
CA GLU A 708 -5.06 29.54 4.50
C GLU A 708 -5.57 30.18 5.79
N ILE A 709 -4.65 30.50 6.69
CA ILE A 709 -4.95 31.01 8.02
C ILE A 709 -5.15 32.52 7.94
N ARG A 710 -6.32 33.00 8.38
CA ARG A 710 -6.72 34.40 8.27
C ARG A 710 -7.44 34.88 9.54
N PRO A 711 -7.26 36.15 9.91
CA PRO A 711 -7.98 36.75 11.04
C PRO A 711 -9.49 36.87 10.77
N ASN A 712 -10.23 37.40 11.74
CA ASN A 712 -11.66 37.70 11.63
C ASN A 712 -12.56 36.49 11.33
N ARG A 713 -12.15 35.28 11.75
CA ARG A 713 -12.84 34.01 11.43
C ARG A 713 -13.01 33.79 9.93
N ARG A 714 -12.13 34.36 9.10
CA ARG A 714 -12.20 34.24 7.65
C ARG A 714 -11.26 33.15 7.13
N SER A 715 -10.56 32.35 7.94
CA SER A 715 -9.68 31.28 7.41
C SER A 715 -10.35 30.40 6.35
N ILE A 716 -9.60 29.99 5.33
CA ILE A 716 -10.12 29.20 4.19
C ILE A 716 -9.38 27.86 4.13
N THR A 717 -10.17 26.79 4.06
CA THR A 717 -9.74 25.45 3.69
C THR A 717 -9.87 25.29 2.18
N TRP A 718 -8.74 25.27 1.48
CA TRP A 718 -8.70 24.89 0.08
C TRP A 718 -8.59 23.38 -0.01
N PHE A 719 -9.64 22.68 -0.44
CA PHE A 719 -9.74 21.22 -0.41
C PHE A 719 -9.83 20.63 -1.81
N GLY A 720 -9.04 19.59 -2.10
CA GLY A 720 -9.00 18.89 -3.39
C GLY A 720 -9.02 17.38 -3.19
N TYR A 721 -9.85 16.69 -3.98
CA TYR A 721 -9.93 15.23 -3.98
C TYR A 721 -8.92 14.59 -4.93
N ASP A 722 -8.47 13.40 -4.57
CA ASP A 722 -7.48 12.59 -5.28
C ASP A 722 -6.09 13.26 -5.40
N ALA A 723 -5.18 12.64 -6.16
CA ALA A 723 -3.83 13.13 -6.36
C ALA A 723 -3.75 14.57 -6.87
N ALA A 724 -2.93 15.36 -6.16
CA ALA A 724 -2.72 16.78 -6.39
C ALA A 724 -2.46 17.16 -7.86
N HIS A 725 -1.73 16.32 -8.61
CA HIS A 725 -1.34 16.61 -9.99
C HIS A 725 -2.49 16.74 -10.99
N GLY A 726 -3.70 16.28 -10.67
CA GLY A 726 -4.90 16.52 -11.46
C GLY A 726 -6.15 16.82 -10.64
N THR A 727 -5.98 17.33 -9.42
CA THR A 727 -7.07 17.88 -8.61
C THR A 727 -7.28 19.38 -8.84
N VAL A 728 -8.42 19.88 -8.36
CA VAL A 728 -8.74 21.30 -8.24
C VAL A 728 -9.10 21.61 -6.79
N TRP A 729 -8.40 22.56 -6.18
CA TRP A 729 -8.69 22.96 -4.81
C TRP A 729 -9.84 23.96 -4.71
N MET A 730 -10.96 23.54 -4.12
CA MET A 730 -12.14 24.38 -3.88
C MET A 730 -12.07 25.08 -2.51
N PRO A 731 -12.50 26.35 -2.40
CA PRO A 731 -12.47 27.09 -1.13
C PRO A 731 -13.67 26.76 -0.24
N PHE A 732 -13.42 26.47 1.03
CA PHE A 732 -14.43 26.36 2.09
C PHE A 732 -14.01 27.20 3.30
N TYR A 733 -14.89 28.00 3.87
CA TYR A 733 -14.54 28.79 5.06
C TYR A 733 -14.41 27.91 6.31
N GLY A 734 -13.33 28.03 7.07
CA GLY A 734 -13.12 27.30 8.33
C GLY A 734 -14.21 27.55 9.37
N SER A 735 -14.81 28.75 9.33
CA SER A 735 -15.91 29.18 10.19
C SER A 735 -17.30 28.94 9.59
N SER A 736 -17.41 28.22 8.47
CA SER A 736 -18.68 27.95 7.79
C SER A 736 -19.73 27.45 8.78
N PRO A 737 -20.92 28.09 8.88
CA PRO A 737 -21.99 27.60 9.75
C PRO A 737 -22.76 26.43 9.14
N ILE A 738 -22.54 26.14 7.86
CA ILE A 738 -23.23 25.08 7.10
C ILE A 738 -22.23 23.99 6.65
N PRO A 739 -22.68 22.74 6.43
CA PRO A 739 -21.84 21.68 5.89
C PRO A 739 -21.41 21.97 4.44
N ALA A 740 -20.42 21.21 3.96
CA ALA A 740 -20.04 21.22 2.55
C ALA A 740 -21.17 20.63 1.68
N PRO A 741 -21.18 20.86 0.36
CA PRO A 741 -22.16 20.29 -0.56
C PRO A 741 -22.33 18.78 -0.41
N GLN A 742 -23.51 18.27 -0.77
CA GLN A 742 -23.81 16.84 -0.68
C GLN A 742 -22.77 15.97 -1.40
N MET A 743 -22.28 16.41 -2.57
CA MET A 743 -21.25 15.69 -3.32
C MET A 743 -19.88 15.55 -2.62
N TYR A 744 -19.64 16.29 -1.53
CA TYR A 744 -18.45 16.20 -0.66
C TYR A 744 -18.75 15.50 0.69
N THR A 745 -20.02 15.31 1.03
CA THR A 745 -20.48 14.96 2.39
C THR A 745 -21.44 13.76 2.45
N ALA A 746 -22.04 13.32 1.34
CA ALA A 746 -23.17 12.40 1.45
C ALA A 746 -22.77 11.02 1.95
N HIS A 747 -23.52 10.59 2.97
CA HIS A 747 -23.60 9.22 3.42
C HIS A 747 -23.97 8.29 2.24
N GLY A 748 -23.24 7.18 2.09
CA GLY A 748 -23.47 6.22 1.00
C GLY A 748 -22.73 6.51 -0.31
N LEU A 749 -22.03 7.66 -0.45
CA LEU A 749 -21.11 7.93 -1.56
C LEU A 749 -19.78 7.22 -1.35
N ASN A 750 -19.83 5.89 -1.38
CA ASN A 750 -18.68 5.04 -1.16
C ASN A 750 -17.77 5.08 -2.42
N MET A 751 -16.51 5.50 -2.31
CA MET A 751 -15.48 5.42 -3.38
C MET A 751 -15.24 3.98 -3.90
N SER A 752 -15.80 2.94 -3.28
CA SER A 752 -15.85 1.57 -3.82
C SER A 752 -16.80 1.39 -4.98
N THR A 753 -17.81 2.25 -5.05
CA THR A 753 -18.87 2.17 -6.02
C THR A 753 -18.81 3.41 -6.87
N PHE A 754 -18.57 3.22 -8.17
CA PHE A 754 -18.56 4.32 -9.12
C PHE A 754 -19.87 5.10 -9.03
N ASN A 755 -19.77 6.38 -8.71
CA ASN A 755 -20.93 7.26 -8.53
C ASN A 755 -20.61 8.67 -9.03
N THR A 756 -21.39 9.15 -10.00
CA THR A 756 -21.25 10.50 -10.56
C THR A 756 -21.70 11.61 -9.62
N ASP A 757 -22.48 11.27 -8.59
CA ASP A 757 -22.95 12.22 -7.57
C ASP A 757 -21.88 12.51 -6.51
N ALA A 758 -20.80 11.70 -6.45
CA ALA A 758 -19.66 11.94 -5.58
C ALA A 758 -18.58 12.76 -6.31
N ALA A 759 -18.14 13.86 -5.69
CA ALA A 759 -17.11 14.72 -6.25
C ALA A 759 -15.79 13.97 -6.49
N TRP A 760 -15.42 13.04 -5.60
CA TRP A 760 -14.19 12.26 -5.70
C TRP A 760 -14.01 11.58 -7.07
N TRP A 761 -15.06 10.95 -7.59
CA TRP A 761 -15.00 10.23 -8.88
C TRP A 761 -14.74 11.14 -10.07
N ALA A 762 -15.14 12.40 -10.01
CA ALA A 762 -14.88 13.37 -11.08
C ALA A 762 -13.37 13.63 -11.20
N PHE A 763 -12.69 13.84 -10.07
CA PHE A 763 -11.23 14.07 -10.03
C PHE A 763 -10.46 12.78 -10.31
N ASN A 764 -10.89 11.68 -9.70
CA ASN A 764 -10.23 10.40 -9.86
C ASN A 764 -10.27 9.86 -11.29
N LEU A 765 -11.38 10.03 -12.00
CA LEU A 765 -11.45 9.64 -13.41
C LEU A 765 -10.44 10.43 -14.27
N VAL A 766 -10.28 11.73 -14.02
CA VAL A 766 -9.33 12.57 -14.76
C VAL A 766 -7.88 12.18 -14.49
N ASN A 767 -7.52 11.89 -13.23
CA ASN A 767 -6.19 11.41 -12.87
C ASN A 767 -5.89 10.03 -13.49
N GLN A 768 -6.79 9.06 -13.34
CA GLN A 768 -6.64 7.74 -13.96
C GLN A 768 -6.52 7.83 -15.48
N TYR A 769 -7.32 8.71 -16.11
CA TYR A 769 -7.26 8.88 -17.56
C TYR A 769 -5.97 9.59 -18.01
N SER A 770 -5.44 10.50 -17.18
CA SER A 770 -4.16 11.17 -17.43
C SER A 770 -3.00 10.18 -17.51
N ASP A 771 -3.03 9.05 -16.78
CA ASP A 771 -1.96 8.05 -16.81
C ASP A 771 -1.71 7.40 -18.17
N ILE A 772 -2.73 7.38 -19.06
CA ILE A 772 -2.58 6.83 -20.42
C ILE A 772 -1.54 7.61 -21.22
N ASN A 773 -1.54 8.94 -21.08
CA ASN A 773 -0.53 9.81 -21.69
C ASN A 773 -0.32 11.04 -20.81
N PHE A 774 0.45 10.84 -19.73
CA PHE A 774 0.60 11.83 -18.68
C PHE A 774 1.13 13.16 -19.20
N GLN A 775 2.18 13.14 -20.02
CA GLN A 775 2.76 14.37 -20.56
C GLN A 775 1.74 15.22 -21.34
N LEU A 776 0.88 14.58 -22.14
CA LEU A 776 -0.08 15.28 -22.99
C LEU A 776 -1.34 15.69 -22.21
N ILE A 777 -1.94 14.75 -21.48
CA ILE A 777 -3.24 14.92 -20.84
C ILE A 777 -3.11 15.72 -19.53
N ASN A 778 -2.06 15.46 -18.74
CA ASN A 778 -1.88 16.17 -17.47
C ASN A 778 -1.52 17.64 -17.69
N GLY A 779 -0.84 17.98 -18.78
CA GLY A 779 -0.59 19.38 -19.16
C GLY A 779 -1.88 20.19 -19.32
N GLU A 780 -2.87 19.65 -20.03
CA GLU A 780 -4.19 20.28 -20.18
C GLU A 780 -5.01 20.25 -18.87
N THR A 781 -4.91 19.16 -18.11
CA THR A 781 -5.57 19.02 -16.80
C THR A 781 -5.08 20.09 -15.81
N ARG A 782 -3.76 20.26 -15.68
CA ARG A 782 -3.16 21.30 -14.83
C ARG A 782 -3.55 22.71 -15.29
N ALA A 783 -3.62 22.94 -16.60
CA ALA A 783 -4.06 24.24 -17.13
C ALA A 783 -5.52 24.55 -16.73
N LYS A 784 -6.42 23.57 -16.86
CA LYS A 784 -7.83 23.76 -16.46
C LYS A 784 -8.00 23.89 -14.95
N ALA A 785 -7.24 23.14 -14.16
CA ALA A 785 -7.24 23.28 -12.70
C ALA A 785 -6.81 24.69 -12.26
N ASN A 786 -5.72 25.20 -12.84
CA ASN A 786 -5.23 26.55 -12.56
C ASN A 786 -6.24 27.65 -12.94
N GLU A 787 -6.96 27.49 -14.06
CA GLU A 787 -8.02 28.42 -14.47
C GLU A 787 -9.11 28.53 -13.38
N ILE A 788 -9.61 27.39 -12.90
CA ILE A 788 -10.65 27.32 -11.87
C ILE A 788 -10.13 27.87 -10.53
N GLU A 789 -8.92 27.51 -10.11
CA GLU A 789 -8.31 28.00 -8.86
C GLU A 789 -8.09 29.51 -8.85
N LEU A 790 -7.68 30.09 -9.99
CA LEU A 790 -7.51 31.53 -10.15
C LEU A 790 -8.86 32.26 -10.16
N GLU A 791 -9.89 31.66 -10.76
CA GLU A 791 -11.26 32.17 -10.70
C GLU A 791 -11.77 32.18 -9.26
N ALA A 792 -11.66 31.06 -8.55
CA ALA A 792 -12.05 30.93 -7.14
C ALA A 792 -11.34 31.98 -6.26
N ALA A 793 -10.03 32.17 -6.46
CA ALA A 793 -9.25 33.17 -5.74
C ALA A 793 -9.76 34.61 -5.93
N LYS A 794 -10.22 34.94 -7.14
CA LYS A 794 -10.79 36.26 -7.46
C LYS A 794 -12.18 36.40 -6.85
N LEU A 795 -13.02 35.38 -7.01
CA LEU A 795 -14.41 35.38 -6.52
C LEU A 795 -14.48 35.48 -5.00
N VAL A 796 -13.60 34.80 -4.26
CA VAL A 796 -13.50 34.93 -2.79
C VAL A 796 -13.34 36.40 -2.38
N LYS A 797 -12.46 37.15 -3.04
CA LYS A 797 -12.27 38.59 -2.75
C LYS A 797 -13.53 39.42 -3.06
N VAL A 798 -14.21 39.09 -4.17
CA VAL A 798 -15.45 39.78 -4.57
C VAL A 798 -16.57 39.50 -3.57
N TRP A 799 -16.73 38.25 -3.14
CA TRP A 799 -17.75 37.86 -2.18
C TRP A 799 -17.51 38.50 -0.81
N GLU A 800 -16.27 38.48 -0.33
CA GLU A 800 -15.91 39.18 0.92
C GLU A 800 -16.23 40.67 0.84
N ALA A 801 -15.80 41.36 -0.22
CA ALA A 801 -16.08 42.80 -0.38
C ALA A 801 -17.58 43.11 -0.49
N SER A 802 -18.37 42.22 -1.10
CA SER A 802 -19.83 42.41 -1.21
C SER A 802 -20.53 42.35 0.15
N VAL A 803 -20.00 41.53 1.05
CA VAL A 803 -20.57 41.28 2.38
C VAL A 803 -20.08 42.35 3.37
N ASP A 804 -18.79 42.71 3.31
CA ASP A 804 -18.22 43.79 4.11
C ASP A 804 -18.85 45.16 3.79
N SER A 805 -19.39 45.34 2.58
CA SER A 805 -20.09 46.57 2.17
C SER A 805 -21.59 46.57 2.48
N SER A 806 -22.23 45.40 2.61
CA SER A 806 -23.63 45.31 3.00
C SER A 806 -23.81 45.39 4.52
N GLY A 807 -22.80 45.00 5.29
CA GLY A 807 -22.83 45.04 6.76
C GLY A 807 -23.85 44.08 7.36
N GLU A 808 -24.06 42.93 6.71
CA GLU A 808 -25.03 41.94 7.13
C GLU A 808 -24.60 41.23 8.42
N GLU A 809 -25.56 40.80 9.24
CA GLU A 809 -25.23 40.07 10.48
C GLU A 809 -24.83 38.62 10.21
N ASP A 810 -25.21 38.05 9.05
CA ASP A 810 -24.99 36.64 8.67
C ASP A 810 -23.97 36.46 7.53
N ASP A 811 -22.98 37.34 7.51
CA ASP A 811 -21.88 37.38 6.53
C ASP A 811 -21.26 36.01 6.25
N LEU A 812 -21.04 35.19 7.29
CA LEU A 812 -20.40 33.89 7.16
C LEU A 812 -21.28 32.84 6.48
N ALA A 813 -22.60 32.81 6.73
CA ALA A 813 -23.49 31.89 6.05
C ALA A 813 -23.62 32.22 4.56
N ILE A 814 -23.68 33.51 4.22
CA ILE A 814 -23.73 33.98 2.83
C ILE A 814 -22.47 33.57 2.08
N LEU A 815 -21.30 33.79 2.69
CA LEU A 815 -20.02 33.40 2.09
C LEU A 815 -19.92 31.88 1.92
N ALA A 816 -20.33 31.11 2.94
CA ALA A 816 -20.36 29.66 2.88
C ALA A 816 -21.30 29.13 1.77
N ALA A 817 -22.48 29.73 1.63
CA ALA A 817 -23.42 29.37 0.57
C ALA A 817 -22.86 29.66 -0.83
N LYS A 818 -22.17 30.80 -1.00
CA LYS A 818 -21.49 31.15 -2.26
C LYS A 818 -20.36 30.17 -2.59
N THR A 819 -19.53 29.80 -1.61
CA THR A 819 -18.47 28.80 -1.83
C THR A 819 -19.02 27.41 -2.14
N ASN A 820 -20.09 26.99 -1.45
CA ASN A 820 -20.74 25.71 -1.71
C ASN A 820 -21.33 25.64 -3.13
N ALA A 821 -22.08 26.66 -3.53
CA ALA A 821 -22.66 26.73 -4.88
C ALA A 821 -21.57 26.74 -5.97
N TYR A 822 -20.45 27.41 -5.71
CA TYR A 822 -19.29 27.40 -6.61
C TYR A 822 -18.67 26.00 -6.71
N ALA A 823 -18.41 25.34 -5.58
CA ALA A 823 -17.85 24.00 -5.56
C ALA A 823 -18.75 23.00 -6.32
N GLU A 824 -20.07 23.05 -6.13
CA GLU A 824 -21.03 22.22 -6.86
C GLU A 824 -20.96 22.46 -8.37
N ALA A 825 -21.00 23.73 -8.78
CA ALA A 825 -20.95 24.09 -10.18
C ALA A 825 -19.64 23.63 -10.84
N LYS A 826 -18.51 23.73 -10.14
CA LYS A 826 -17.20 23.34 -10.67
C LYS A 826 -16.97 21.84 -10.71
N VAL A 827 -17.56 21.05 -9.82
CA VAL A 827 -17.56 19.58 -9.96
C VAL A 827 -18.33 19.17 -11.23
N GLN A 828 -19.48 19.79 -11.51
CA GLN A 828 -20.23 19.55 -12.74
C GLN A 828 -19.46 19.99 -14.00
N GLU A 829 -18.72 21.10 -13.92
CA GLU A 829 -17.79 21.52 -14.98
C GLU A 829 -16.66 20.50 -15.18
N TRP A 830 -16.10 19.97 -14.09
CA TRP A 830 -15.03 18.97 -14.13
C TRP A 830 -15.48 17.64 -14.75
N TRP A 831 -16.72 17.21 -14.49
CA TRP A 831 -17.31 16.06 -15.20
C TRP A 831 -17.37 16.28 -16.72
N LYS A 832 -17.80 17.47 -17.17
CA LYS A 832 -17.79 17.82 -18.61
C LYS A 832 -16.38 17.80 -19.17
N PHE A 833 -15.40 18.28 -18.39
CA PHE A 833 -13.99 18.23 -18.76
C PHE A 833 -13.46 16.78 -18.86
N ALA A 834 -13.84 15.89 -17.95
CA ALA A 834 -13.49 14.47 -18.02
C ALA A 834 -14.00 13.83 -19.33
N TRP A 835 -15.26 14.07 -19.69
CA TRP A 835 -15.82 13.57 -20.96
C TRP A 835 -15.14 14.17 -22.18
N TYR A 836 -14.76 15.44 -22.10
CA TYR A 836 -13.97 16.10 -23.14
C TYR A 836 -12.61 15.43 -23.35
N LEU A 837 -11.86 15.16 -22.27
CA LEU A 837 -10.58 14.46 -22.34
C LEU A 837 -10.74 13.06 -22.95
N ILE A 838 -11.78 12.32 -22.55
CA ILE A 838 -12.09 11.00 -23.11
C ILE A 838 -12.37 11.09 -24.62
N ALA A 839 -13.18 12.06 -25.05
CA ALA A 839 -13.48 12.26 -26.47
C ALA A 839 -12.25 12.68 -27.28
N LYS A 840 -11.42 13.56 -26.73
CA LYS A 840 -10.22 14.09 -27.40
C LYS A 840 -9.10 13.06 -27.53
N TYR A 841 -8.87 12.26 -26.49
CA TYR A 841 -7.71 11.36 -26.39
C TYR A 841 -8.03 9.87 -26.48
N GLY A 842 -9.30 9.48 -26.66
CA GLY A 842 -9.79 8.10 -26.53
C GLY A 842 -9.19 7.03 -27.46
N ARG A 843 -8.29 7.41 -28.37
CA ARG A 843 -7.50 6.50 -29.22
C ARG A 843 -5.99 6.80 -29.22
N CYS A 844 -5.48 7.43 -28.15
CA CYS A 844 -4.05 7.74 -27.95
C CYS A 844 -3.41 8.59 -29.06
N TRP A 845 -4.20 9.33 -29.85
CA TRP A 845 -3.69 10.12 -30.97
C TRP A 845 -4.56 11.38 -31.16
N PRO A 846 -3.97 12.58 -31.29
CA PRO A 846 -4.72 13.83 -31.47
C PRO A 846 -5.29 13.90 -32.89
N TRP A 847 -6.41 13.21 -33.15
CA TRP A 847 -6.99 13.16 -34.50
C TRP A 847 -7.85 14.37 -34.88
N TYR A 848 -8.17 15.26 -33.95
CA TYR A 848 -9.18 16.29 -34.21
C TYR A 848 -8.85 17.65 -33.58
N PRO A 849 -8.09 18.51 -34.30
CA PRO A 849 -7.80 19.89 -33.89
C PRO A 849 -9.05 20.77 -33.67
N TRP A 850 -10.22 20.36 -34.16
CA TRP A 850 -11.48 21.10 -34.11
C TRP A 850 -12.43 20.70 -32.97
N LEU A 851 -12.05 19.76 -32.11
CA LEU A 851 -12.75 19.49 -30.84
C LEU A 851 -12.33 20.54 -29.81
N THR A 852 -12.74 21.79 -30.01
CA THR A 852 -12.74 22.84 -28.98
C THR A 852 -14.13 22.90 -28.36
N LEU A 853 -14.22 23.09 -27.04
CA LEU A 853 -15.48 23.37 -26.36
C LEU A 853 -16.20 24.52 -27.11
N PRO A 854 -17.54 24.48 -27.28
CA PRO A 854 -18.27 25.60 -27.86
C PRO A 854 -18.07 26.83 -26.95
N GLY A 855 -17.21 27.77 -27.35
CA GLY A 855 -16.97 29.02 -26.60
C GLY A 855 -15.54 29.56 -26.56
N SER A 856 -14.49 28.83 -27.00
CA SER A 856 -13.09 29.28 -26.87
C SER A 856 -12.44 29.83 -28.16
N GLY A 857 -13.22 30.22 -29.16
CA GLY A 857 -12.71 30.59 -30.49
C GLY A 857 -12.23 32.05 -30.60
N MET A 858 -11.01 32.22 -31.10
CA MET A 858 -10.41 33.38 -31.83
C MET A 858 -9.12 33.93 -31.22
N ALA A 859 -8.03 33.14 -31.24
CA ALA A 859 -6.66 33.69 -31.11
C ALA A 859 -5.56 32.80 -31.70
N ASP A 860 -5.77 31.48 -31.79
CA ASP A 860 -4.64 30.54 -31.92
C ASP A 860 -4.23 30.19 -33.37
N ASP A 861 -5.08 30.47 -34.37
CA ASP A 861 -4.87 29.99 -35.75
C ASP A 861 -3.79 30.76 -36.55
N ARG A 862 -3.32 31.91 -36.03
CA ARG A 862 -2.27 32.71 -36.70
C ARG A 862 -0.86 32.33 -36.26
N ARG A 863 -0.66 32.02 -34.98
CA ARG A 863 0.66 31.68 -34.40
C ARG A 863 1.10 30.25 -34.68
N SER A 864 0.16 29.35 -35.02
CA SER A 864 0.47 27.99 -35.45
C SER A 864 1.07 27.98 -36.85
N ARG A 865 0.48 28.74 -37.78
CA ARG A 865 0.97 28.87 -39.17
C ARG A 865 2.35 29.53 -39.26
N GLU A 866 2.58 30.60 -38.48
CA GLU A 866 3.90 31.26 -38.43
C GLU A 866 5.01 30.32 -37.90
N ARG A 867 4.68 29.40 -36.97
CA ARG A 867 5.64 28.41 -36.44
C ARG A 867 5.88 27.21 -37.35
N GLU A 868 4.93 26.87 -38.21
CA GLU A 868 5.14 25.83 -39.23
C GLU A 868 6.02 26.34 -40.37
N GLU A 869 5.83 27.60 -40.79
CA GLU A 869 6.70 28.24 -41.79
C GLU A 869 8.14 28.42 -41.29
N GLU A 870 8.36 28.80 -40.02
CA GLU A 870 9.70 28.87 -39.42
C GLU A 870 10.41 27.50 -39.36
N LYS A 871 9.67 26.43 -39.05
CA LYS A 871 10.23 25.06 -39.00
C LYS A 871 10.58 24.52 -40.38
N GLU A 872 9.80 24.86 -41.39
CA GLU A 872 10.08 24.44 -42.77
C GLU A 872 11.32 25.16 -43.32
N GLU A 873 11.52 26.43 -42.93
CA GLU A 873 12.71 27.21 -43.28
C GLU A 873 13.97 26.71 -42.55
N GLU A 874 13.89 26.37 -41.25
CA GLU A 874 14.98 25.74 -40.49
C GLU A 874 15.37 24.36 -41.05
N GLN A 875 14.38 23.54 -41.46
CA GLN A 875 14.66 22.25 -42.08
C GLN A 875 15.32 22.38 -43.45
N LYS A 876 14.94 23.39 -44.26
CA LYS A 876 15.62 23.69 -45.53
C LYS A 876 17.06 24.19 -45.31
N GLN A 877 17.30 25.02 -44.28
CA GLN A 877 18.65 25.45 -43.95
C GLN A 877 19.54 24.32 -43.44
N MET A 878 19.00 23.39 -42.64
CA MET A 878 19.76 22.20 -42.22
C MET A 878 20.07 21.23 -43.36
N LEU A 879 19.20 21.12 -44.36
CA LEU A 879 19.46 20.30 -45.55
C LEU A 879 20.56 20.91 -46.45
N LEU A 880 20.63 22.24 -46.52
CA LEU A 880 21.68 22.99 -47.23
C LEU A 880 23.03 23.00 -46.50
N LEU A 881 23.05 22.74 -45.19
CA LEU A 881 24.27 22.54 -44.40
C LEU A 881 24.80 21.10 -44.48
N TRP A 882 23.99 20.17 -45.01
CA TRP A 882 24.33 18.74 -45.12
C TRP A 882 24.74 18.32 -46.53
N LEU A 883 24.35 19.09 -47.55
CA LEU A 883 24.85 19.03 -48.93
C LEU A 883 26.07 19.93 -49.10
#